data_AF-A0A2R6GRS2-F1
#
_entry.id   AF-A0A2R6GRS2-F1
#
_cell.length_a   1.000
_cell.length_b   1.000
_cell.length_c   1.000
_cell.angle_alpha   90.00
_cell.angle_beta   90.00
_cell.angle_gamma   90.00
#
_symmetry.space_group_name_H-M   'P 1'
#
loop_
_entity.id
_entity.type
_entity.pdbx_description
1 polymer ?
#
loop_
_entity_poly.entity_id
_entity_poly.type
_entity_poly.pdbx_seq_one_letter_code
_entity_poly.pdbx_strand_id
1 'polypeptide(L)'
;MVAVGIETTDADEVRPGEMVGTAVQRREDRRLLTGDARYTDDIQQPRTGYLALLGSQYAHAGIESIDASDAEAMDDVLAVYTYDDLVAAGLDGTMPAAELDSEDLTRDEDGEGDDESAGDAGDGDEDDGAVEIDRPLLADDRARYQGQPVAAVVATERYAAFDAIDAVDVSYDRLDAATDLDEAASGAAETIHEFAPDNVAFEWDTGDPEATDEAFAEADRVVTLDTGNNRVIPTALEPRAAVARYQPSDDQLVVELSSQNPHAVQDRLAETLDIPRHRITVRVPDVGGGFGAKLQPYSGHLLAAWCAMDLDRPVKWQARRTDDFLSMVHARRQETELEAALDEDGHILGLRGEIDADLGGYPTGGGIGIPRGTAGMLCGAYDVDAAHVTVRGVVTNTAPISAYRGAGRPEAAYTIERLASACARALGIDPAEFRRRNFVPPEAFPVETALEMEYDSGEYAKALDRALEMLGYEAFRERQAEAREEGRYLGVGLSSYVEICGGWEGDLESGQVRVNADGGVVVETGTQDTGQGHATSYAQLVADELGIPTEDIEVVEGDTDTVTEGGGTAGSRSLPMAGSVLQRSAEKVREKARTIAAGELEAAPEDVAFDDGEFHVRGAPERSVTFQDVAEAAYDPGDLPDEVEPGLEASSYFEPDGSTAPFGTHVAVVEVDPDTGEVDLKRFVAVDDVGPQVNPKLVEGQIIGGIAQGIGQSLYEDGRYDESGNLATASLQDYALPKSFDVPDIEWDSTVTPSPNNPLGVKGVGEAGTIGSMAAVVNAAIDAVDPPDRRRLRRATDRTPADPGISRSRCRASRPSPGSGRGPPASGPCTALSGRRPRTARTRRCRRRRPGGGGARTGTPTAATTAGRGGGRSAPPRRTSCSTPRPRRGRWYRSRSRAGRQRRGGPPRRRTGGARTAASPRSRAR
;
A
#
# COMPACT_ATOMS: atom_id res chain seq x y z
N MET A 1 -6.48 3.85 -34.39
CA MET A 1 -7.51 4.56 -33.61
C MET A 1 -6.78 5.01 -32.36
N VAL A 2 -6.67 6.32 -32.07
CA VAL A 2 -6.12 6.74 -30.76
C VAL A 2 -7.18 6.31 -29.74
N ALA A 3 -6.82 5.46 -28.77
CA ALA A 3 -7.74 5.09 -27.70
C ALA A 3 -8.12 6.38 -26.95
N VAL A 4 -9.34 6.83 -27.18
CA VAL A 4 -9.96 7.91 -26.40
C VAL A 4 -10.32 7.24 -25.07
N GLY A 5 -9.84 7.80 -23.95
CA GLY A 5 -10.09 7.24 -22.62
C GLY A 5 -11.58 6.99 -22.38
N ILE A 6 -11.88 6.04 -21.49
CA ILE A 6 -13.26 5.58 -21.29
C ILE A 6 -14.15 6.75 -20.89
N GLU A 7 -15.20 7.00 -21.68
CA GLU A 7 -16.22 8.00 -21.36
C GLU A 7 -17.13 7.46 -20.25
N THR A 8 -17.39 8.30 -19.26
CA THR A 8 -18.26 7.95 -18.13
C THR A 8 -19.73 8.16 -18.47
N THR A 9 -20.62 7.40 -17.83
CA THR A 9 -22.08 7.56 -17.93
C THR A 9 -22.68 7.94 -16.58
N ASP A 10 -23.82 8.63 -16.57
CA ASP A 10 -24.55 8.89 -15.32
C ASP A 10 -25.26 7.60 -14.84
N ALA A 11 -25.29 7.36 -13.53
CA ALA A 11 -25.85 6.13 -12.98
C ALA A 11 -27.34 5.95 -13.32
N ASP A 12 -28.12 7.04 -13.29
CA ASP A 12 -29.56 7.05 -13.62
C ASP A 12 -29.87 6.68 -15.09
N GLU A 13 -28.85 6.67 -15.96
CA GLU A 13 -28.97 6.25 -17.37
C GLU A 13 -28.74 4.75 -17.57
N VAL A 14 -28.27 4.06 -16.54
CA VAL A 14 -28.01 2.62 -16.51
C VAL A 14 -29.11 1.93 -15.72
N ARG A 15 -29.58 0.79 -16.21
CA ARG A 15 -30.58 0.01 -15.47
C ARG A 15 -29.92 -0.62 -14.25
N PRO A 16 -30.58 -0.61 -13.07
CA PRO A 16 -30.05 -1.22 -11.86
C PRO A 16 -29.49 -2.64 -12.01
N GLY A 17 -30.13 -3.51 -12.80
CA GLY A 17 -29.68 -4.88 -13.10
C GLY A 17 -28.60 -5.02 -14.20
N GLU A 18 -28.07 -3.90 -14.71
CA GLU A 18 -27.07 -3.83 -15.79
C GLU A 18 -25.91 -2.86 -15.45
N MET A 19 -25.65 -2.59 -14.17
CA MET A 19 -24.60 -1.74 -13.62
C MET A 19 -23.20 -2.33 -13.72
N VAL A 20 -22.98 -3.63 -13.47
CA VAL A 20 -21.64 -4.23 -13.52
C VAL A 20 -21.09 -4.20 -14.96
N GLY A 21 -19.84 -3.76 -15.11
CA GLY A 21 -19.20 -3.60 -16.42
C GLY A 21 -19.42 -2.23 -17.05
N THR A 22 -20.18 -1.35 -16.42
CA THR A 22 -20.41 0.02 -16.92
C THR A 22 -19.44 1.03 -16.32
N ALA A 23 -19.20 2.11 -17.07
CA ALA A 23 -18.33 3.22 -16.68
C ALA A 23 -19.11 4.31 -15.94
N VAL A 24 -19.94 3.95 -14.97
CA VAL A 24 -20.69 4.96 -14.18
C VAL A 24 -19.74 5.90 -13.44
N GLN A 25 -20.15 7.16 -13.35
CA GLN A 25 -19.40 8.19 -12.63
C GLN A 25 -19.25 7.85 -11.14
N ARG A 26 -18.14 8.32 -10.56
CA ARG A 26 -17.83 8.07 -9.16
C ARG A 26 -18.78 8.83 -8.24
N ARG A 27 -19.32 8.13 -7.25
CA ARG A 27 -20.23 8.70 -6.24
C ARG A 27 -19.51 9.64 -5.27
N GLU A 28 -18.24 9.36 -5.03
CA GLU A 28 -17.36 10.09 -4.11
C GLU A 28 -16.92 11.44 -4.70
N ASP A 29 -16.96 11.62 -6.02
CA ASP A 29 -16.45 12.83 -6.69
C ASP A 29 -17.14 14.10 -6.21
N ARG A 30 -18.45 14.05 -5.97
CA ARG A 30 -19.21 15.23 -5.59
C ARG A 30 -18.63 15.89 -4.33
N ARG A 31 -18.39 15.10 -3.27
CA ARG A 31 -17.85 15.62 -2.00
C ARG A 31 -16.36 15.98 -2.11
N LEU A 32 -15.59 15.24 -2.91
CA LEU A 32 -14.17 15.52 -3.15
C LEU A 32 -13.96 16.84 -3.94
N LEU A 33 -14.82 17.13 -4.91
CA LEU A 33 -14.70 18.30 -5.78
C LEU A 33 -15.30 19.59 -5.18
N THR A 34 -16.17 19.49 -4.19
CA THR A 34 -16.79 20.65 -3.51
C THR A 34 -16.06 21.07 -2.24
N GLY A 35 -15.11 20.26 -1.75
CA GLY A 35 -14.46 20.47 -0.45
C GLY A 35 -15.32 20.03 0.74
N ASP A 36 -16.33 19.17 0.51
CA ASP A 36 -17.17 18.59 1.55
C ASP A 36 -16.62 17.25 2.08
N ALA A 37 -15.63 16.66 1.38
CA ALA A 37 -14.84 15.55 1.90
C ALA A 37 -14.13 15.96 3.20
N ARG A 38 -13.97 15.01 4.11
CA ARG A 38 -13.41 15.23 5.44
C ARG A 38 -12.21 14.33 5.62
N TYR A 39 -11.03 14.90 5.69
CA TYR A 39 -9.78 14.20 5.99
C TYR A 39 -9.47 14.26 7.49
N THR A 40 -8.46 13.50 7.94
CA THR A 40 -8.15 13.41 9.37
C THR A 40 -7.78 14.76 10.00
N ASP A 41 -7.07 15.63 9.27
CA ASP A 41 -6.71 16.96 9.81
C ASP A 41 -7.88 17.96 9.83
N ASP A 42 -8.98 17.68 9.10
CA ASP A 42 -10.18 18.53 9.16
C ASP A 42 -10.97 18.34 10.46
N ILE A 43 -10.70 17.24 11.18
CA ILE A 43 -11.35 16.89 12.45
C ILE A 43 -10.92 17.85 13.55
N GLN A 44 -11.86 18.54 14.19
CA GLN A 44 -11.58 19.44 15.31
C GLN A 44 -12.45 19.05 16.50
N GLN A 45 -11.83 18.92 17.68
CA GLN A 45 -12.53 18.62 18.93
C GLN A 45 -12.40 19.80 19.91
N PRO A 46 -13.37 20.02 20.79
CA PRO A 46 -13.21 21.01 21.85
C PRO A 46 -12.00 20.68 22.72
N ARG A 47 -11.17 21.69 23.00
CA ARG A 47 -9.96 21.57 23.83
C ARG A 47 -8.92 20.60 23.27
N THR A 48 -8.84 20.36 21.96
CA THR A 48 -7.78 19.54 21.36
C THR A 48 -6.38 19.95 21.85
N GLY A 49 -5.57 18.98 22.26
CA GLY A 49 -4.13 19.10 22.37
C GLY A 49 -3.46 18.68 21.07
N TYR A 50 -2.34 19.29 20.72
CA TYR A 50 -1.59 19.02 19.50
C TYR A 50 -0.27 18.34 19.86
N LEU A 51 -0.07 17.13 19.35
CA LEU A 51 1.12 16.32 19.53
C LEU A 51 2.16 16.64 18.44
N ALA A 52 3.39 16.89 18.87
CA ALA A 52 4.59 16.95 18.03
C ALA A 52 5.61 15.90 18.49
N LEU A 53 6.37 15.33 17.56
CA LEU A 53 7.40 14.33 17.85
C LEU A 53 8.77 14.90 17.47
N LEU A 54 9.75 14.74 18.37
CA LEU A 54 11.15 14.99 18.08
C LEU A 54 11.72 13.71 17.47
N GLY A 55 12.27 13.79 16.26
CA GLY A 55 13.01 12.70 15.65
C GLY A 55 14.51 12.81 15.94
N SER A 56 15.21 11.67 15.97
CA SER A 56 16.67 11.64 16.09
C SER A 56 17.33 12.43 14.96
N GLN A 57 18.34 13.23 15.32
CA GLN A 57 19.16 13.95 14.36
C GLN A 57 20.19 13.06 13.67
N TYR A 58 20.51 11.90 14.28
CA TYR A 58 21.55 10.98 13.83
C TYR A 58 20.98 9.63 13.44
N ALA A 59 21.64 8.98 12.48
CA ALA A 59 21.30 7.65 12.00
C ALA A 59 21.66 6.55 13.00
N HIS A 60 22.76 6.71 13.73
CA HIS A 60 23.17 5.77 14.76
C HIS A 60 23.79 6.53 15.93
N ALA A 61 23.16 6.45 17.10
CA ALA A 61 23.67 7.10 18.30
C ALA A 61 23.07 6.51 19.59
N GLY A 62 23.89 6.37 20.63
CA GLY A 62 23.39 6.21 21.99
C GLY A 62 22.75 7.52 22.48
N ILE A 63 21.71 7.41 23.31
CA ILE A 63 21.02 8.54 23.93
C ILE A 63 21.53 8.67 25.37
N GLU A 64 22.32 9.71 25.65
CA GLU A 64 22.91 9.90 26.98
C GLU A 64 21.92 10.57 27.96
N SER A 65 21.16 11.54 27.47
CA SER A 65 20.16 12.27 28.25
C SER A 65 19.19 13.06 27.37
N ILE A 66 17.95 13.22 27.83
CA ILE A 66 16.95 14.11 27.26
C ILE A 66 16.55 15.14 28.33
N ASP A 67 16.77 16.44 28.06
CA ASP A 67 16.34 17.56 28.91
C ASP A 67 15.16 18.28 28.26
N ALA A 68 13.98 18.09 28.87
CA ALA A 68 12.72 18.72 28.43
C ALA A 68 12.34 19.95 29.27
N SER A 69 13.17 20.40 30.21
CA SER A 69 12.76 21.37 31.24
C SER A 69 12.35 22.74 30.68
N ASP A 70 12.99 23.19 29.60
CA ASP A 70 12.62 24.44 28.92
C ASP A 70 11.28 24.32 28.17
N ALA A 71 11.00 23.17 27.56
CA ALA A 71 9.72 22.87 26.92
C ALA A 71 8.59 22.79 27.96
N GLU A 72 8.81 22.08 29.07
CA GLU A 72 7.84 21.97 30.18
C GLU A 72 7.50 23.31 30.84
N ALA A 73 8.41 24.28 30.77
CA ALA A 73 8.22 25.61 31.34
C ALA A 73 7.36 26.54 30.47
N MET A 74 7.05 26.16 29.22
CA MET A 74 6.22 26.96 28.31
C MET A 74 4.74 26.93 28.72
N ASP A 75 4.07 28.09 28.71
CA ASP A 75 2.71 28.24 29.24
C ASP A 75 1.65 27.37 28.53
N ASP A 76 1.83 27.12 27.22
CA ASP A 76 0.88 26.39 26.37
C ASP A 76 1.19 24.88 26.26
N VAL A 77 2.24 24.39 26.93
CA VAL A 77 2.62 22.97 26.95
C VAL A 77 1.82 22.22 28.02
N LEU A 78 1.24 21.10 27.62
CA LEU A 78 0.43 20.24 28.49
C LEU A 78 1.27 19.12 29.11
N ALA A 79 2.14 18.52 28.32
CA ALA A 79 3.06 17.47 28.74
C ALA A 79 4.20 17.31 27.73
N VAL A 80 5.32 16.80 28.23
CA VAL A 80 6.43 16.27 27.44
C VAL A 80 6.65 14.83 27.90
N TYR A 81 6.91 13.92 26.97
CA TYR A 81 7.07 12.49 27.24
C TYR A 81 8.35 11.96 26.57
N THR A 82 9.05 11.11 27.29
CA THR A 82 10.19 10.31 26.85
C THR A 82 9.83 8.82 26.97
N TYR A 83 10.71 7.92 26.50
CA TYR A 83 10.52 6.48 26.68
C TYR A 83 10.28 6.09 28.15
N ASP A 84 11.08 6.65 29.07
CA ASP A 84 10.97 6.39 30.51
C ASP A 84 9.60 6.78 31.09
N ASP A 85 8.96 7.84 30.55
CA ASP A 85 7.63 8.26 30.99
C ASP A 85 6.55 7.24 30.58
N LEU A 86 6.68 6.63 29.40
CA LEU A 86 5.77 5.59 28.92
C LEU A 86 5.87 4.35 29.83
N VAL A 87 7.08 3.90 30.12
CA VAL A 87 7.35 2.78 31.03
C VAL A 87 6.88 3.07 32.46
N ALA A 88 7.12 4.29 32.95
CA ALA A 88 6.66 4.72 34.28
C ALA A 88 5.13 4.80 34.39
N ALA A 89 4.44 5.04 33.27
CA ALA A 89 2.98 4.99 33.16
C ALA A 89 2.43 3.56 33.07
N GLY A 90 3.30 2.56 32.89
CA GLY A 90 2.95 1.14 32.84
C GLY A 90 2.67 0.61 31.43
N LEU A 91 3.07 1.34 30.39
CA LEU A 91 3.16 0.79 29.03
C LEU A 91 4.46 0.01 28.87
N ASP A 92 4.48 -0.96 27.96
CA ASP A 92 5.72 -1.64 27.56
C ASP A 92 6.64 -0.71 26.74
N GLY A 93 6.07 0.35 26.14
CA GLY A 93 6.82 1.40 25.45
C GLY A 93 7.25 1.04 24.03
N THR A 94 6.83 -0.13 23.53
CA THR A 94 7.12 -0.64 22.19
C THR A 94 5.90 -0.61 21.30
N MET A 95 6.13 -0.51 20.00
CA MET A 95 5.16 -0.89 18.99
C MET A 95 5.15 -2.41 18.90
N PRO A 96 4.02 -3.01 18.47
CA PRO A 96 3.93 -4.44 18.28
C PRO A 96 5.09 -4.98 17.44
N ALA A 97 5.70 -6.06 17.93
CA ALA A 97 6.96 -6.58 17.39
C ALA A 97 6.79 -7.10 15.96
N ALA A 98 7.89 -7.05 15.20
CA ALA A 98 8.05 -7.95 14.07
C ALA A 98 8.54 -9.30 14.63
N GLU A 99 7.98 -10.38 14.12
CA GLU A 99 8.40 -11.75 14.47
C GLU A 99 9.36 -12.23 13.38
N LEU A 100 10.50 -12.79 13.80
CA LEU A 100 11.38 -13.60 12.97
C LEU A 100 11.33 -15.02 13.52
N ASP A 101 11.14 -16.01 12.66
CA ASP A 101 11.10 -17.41 13.10
C ASP A 101 12.49 -17.83 13.60
N SER A 102 12.57 -18.66 14.66
CA SER A 102 13.86 -19.15 15.17
C SER A 102 14.70 -19.85 14.10
N GLU A 103 14.01 -20.52 13.16
CA GLU A 103 14.63 -21.29 12.09
C GLU A 103 15.31 -20.37 11.06
N ASP A 104 14.81 -19.14 10.90
CA ASP A 104 15.43 -18.10 10.06
C ASP A 104 16.75 -17.55 10.65
N LEU A 105 16.99 -17.78 11.95
CA LEU A 105 18.16 -17.27 12.68
C LEU A 105 19.29 -18.28 12.80
N THR A 106 18.99 -19.58 12.64
CA THR A 106 20.00 -20.63 12.60
C THR A 106 20.59 -20.69 11.21
N ARG A 107 21.68 -19.96 11.01
CA ARG A 107 22.57 -20.25 9.88
C ARG A 107 23.14 -21.63 10.13
N ASP A 108 22.83 -22.59 9.27
CA ASP A 108 23.47 -23.90 9.30
C ASP A 108 24.97 -23.72 9.07
N GLU A 109 25.73 -23.53 10.15
CA GLU A 109 27.19 -23.37 10.09
C GLU A 109 27.92 -24.69 9.76
N ASP A 110 27.20 -25.80 9.58
CA ASP A 110 27.78 -27.06 9.11
C ASP A 110 26.75 -27.79 8.23
N GLY A 111 26.99 -27.85 6.91
CA GLY A 111 26.17 -28.60 5.97
C GLY A 111 26.17 -30.11 6.22
N GLU A 112 25.34 -30.56 7.14
CA GLU A 112 24.83 -31.93 7.23
C GLU A 112 23.30 -31.82 7.29
N GLY A 113 22.65 -32.10 6.16
CA GLY A 113 21.20 -31.95 6.01
C GLY A 113 20.41 -32.81 6.99
N ASP A 114 19.33 -32.21 7.52
CA ASP A 114 18.41 -32.89 8.42
C ASP A 114 17.03 -33.08 7.76
N ASP A 115 16.83 -34.34 7.39
CA ASP A 115 15.61 -35.19 7.32
C ASP A 115 14.23 -34.51 7.26
N GLU A 116 13.54 -34.77 6.14
CA GLU A 116 12.10 -34.59 5.96
C GLU A 116 11.27 -35.24 7.08
N SER A 117 10.47 -34.46 7.79
CA SER A 117 9.17 -34.97 8.26
C SER A 117 8.11 -33.88 8.34
N ALA A 118 7.35 -33.75 7.26
CA ALA A 118 6.00 -33.21 7.29
C ALA A 118 5.11 -34.11 8.17
N GLY A 119 4.44 -33.52 9.17
CA GLY A 119 3.39 -34.24 9.89
C GLY A 119 2.89 -33.61 11.19
N ASP A 120 1.64 -33.15 11.11
CA ASP A 120 0.63 -33.12 12.18
C ASP A 120 0.61 -31.90 13.11
N ALA A 121 -0.30 -30.97 12.80
CA ALA A 121 -0.78 -29.94 13.71
C ALA A 121 -1.49 -30.59 14.91
N GLY A 122 -0.73 -30.85 15.97
CA GLY A 122 -1.21 -31.32 17.26
C GLY A 122 -1.13 -30.21 18.31
N ASP A 123 -2.29 -29.69 18.71
CA ASP A 123 -2.51 -28.79 19.85
C ASP A 123 -1.63 -29.15 21.07
N GLY A 124 -0.66 -28.28 21.39
CA GLY A 124 0.03 -28.29 22.68
C GLY A 124 1.26 -27.41 22.74
N ASP A 125 1.11 -26.17 23.25
CA ASP A 125 2.16 -25.30 23.83
C ASP A 125 3.62 -25.71 23.51
N GLU A 126 4.01 -25.64 22.24
CA GLU A 126 5.40 -25.65 21.81
C GLU A 126 5.84 -24.19 21.66
N ASP A 127 6.95 -23.89 22.31
CA ASP A 127 7.61 -22.58 22.35
C ASP A 127 8.24 -22.38 20.96
N ASP A 128 7.43 -21.97 19.99
CA ASP A 128 7.89 -21.58 18.64
C ASP A 128 8.92 -20.47 18.84
N GLY A 129 10.19 -20.76 18.58
CA GLY A 129 11.35 -19.98 19.03
C GLY A 129 11.52 -18.60 18.39
N ALA A 130 10.45 -17.96 17.95
CA ALA A 130 10.47 -16.65 17.32
C ALA A 130 11.20 -15.61 18.19
N VAL A 131 12.07 -14.82 17.55
CA VAL A 131 12.71 -13.67 18.19
C VAL A 131 11.85 -12.44 17.94
N GLU A 132 11.17 -11.99 19.00
CA GLU A 132 10.45 -10.71 18.98
C GLU A 132 11.44 -9.55 18.91
N ILE A 133 11.30 -8.72 17.87
CA ILE A 133 12.09 -7.51 17.73
C ILE A 133 11.26 -6.31 18.18
N ASP A 134 11.51 -5.89 19.41
CA ASP A 134 10.90 -4.72 20.01
C ASP A 134 11.30 -3.43 19.27
N ARG A 135 10.28 -2.70 18.78
CA ARG A 135 10.47 -1.38 18.19
C ARG A 135 9.91 -0.30 19.13
N PRO A 136 10.74 0.52 19.79
CA PRO A 136 10.26 1.46 20.78
C PRO A 136 9.42 2.59 20.16
N LEU A 137 8.33 3.00 20.84
CA LEU A 137 7.46 4.12 20.44
C LEU A 137 8.23 5.44 20.38
N LEU A 138 9.09 5.65 21.38
CA LEU A 138 10.11 6.68 21.47
C LEU A 138 11.42 5.95 21.77
N ALA A 139 12.50 6.25 21.07
CA ALA A 139 13.79 5.61 21.24
C ALA A 139 14.21 5.60 22.72
N ASP A 140 14.73 4.45 23.13
CA ASP A 140 15.14 4.12 24.48
C ASP A 140 16.59 4.58 24.72
N ASP A 141 17.55 3.64 24.72
CA ASP A 141 18.96 3.90 24.91
C ASP A 141 19.68 4.25 23.59
N ARG A 142 19.06 3.99 22.44
CA ARG A 142 19.71 4.14 21.14
C ARG A 142 18.76 4.53 20.01
N ALA A 143 19.17 5.51 19.21
CA ALA A 143 18.59 5.80 17.91
C ALA A 143 19.29 4.97 16.82
N ARG A 144 18.51 4.29 15.99
CA ARG A 144 18.98 3.38 14.93
C ARG A 144 18.69 3.86 13.51
N TYR A 145 17.98 4.98 13.35
CA TYR A 145 17.86 5.69 12.07
C TYR A 145 17.54 7.17 12.29
N GLN A 146 17.89 8.02 11.31
CA GLN A 146 17.56 9.44 11.37
C GLN A 146 16.05 9.62 11.30
N GLY A 147 15.48 10.39 12.24
CA GLY A 147 14.05 10.61 12.33
C GLY A 147 13.29 9.64 13.25
N GLN A 148 13.96 8.65 13.84
CA GLN A 148 13.35 7.81 14.87
C GLN A 148 12.81 8.70 16.00
N PRO A 149 11.52 8.63 16.39
CA PRO A 149 10.98 9.45 17.47
C PRO A 149 11.78 9.24 18.77
N VAL A 150 12.15 10.31 19.48
CA VAL A 150 12.91 10.28 20.74
C VAL A 150 12.15 10.93 21.90
N ALA A 151 11.31 11.94 21.61
CA ALA A 151 10.46 12.62 22.58
C ALA A 151 9.15 13.06 21.93
N ALA A 152 8.13 13.27 22.75
CA ALA A 152 6.81 13.73 22.35
C ALA A 152 6.39 14.95 23.18
N VAL A 153 5.79 15.96 22.55
CA VAL A 153 5.25 17.14 23.23
C VAL A 153 3.79 17.31 22.85
N VAL A 154 2.93 17.55 23.85
CA VAL A 154 1.54 17.94 23.64
C VAL A 154 1.33 19.36 24.11
N ALA A 155 0.82 20.24 23.25
CA ALA A 155 0.49 21.63 23.58
C ALA A 155 -0.97 21.97 23.27
N THR A 156 -1.47 23.11 23.75
CA THR A 156 -2.84 23.57 23.44
C THR A 156 -3.02 24.13 22.04
N GLU A 157 -1.91 24.44 21.36
CA GLU A 157 -1.89 24.94 20.00
C GLU A 157 -0.83 24.21 19.17
N ARG A 158 -1.11 24.05 17.88
CA ARG A 158 -0.19 23.38 16.95
C ARG A 158 1.18 24.07 16.88
N TYR A 159 1.21 25.39 16.81
CA TYR A 159 2.47 26.15 16.72
C TYR A 159 3.26 26.03 18.03
N ALA A 160 2.59 26.13 19.18
CA ALA A 160 3.23 25.93 20.48
C ALA A 160 3.83 24.53 20.65
N ALA A 161 3.20 23.49 20.08
CA ALA A 161 3.76 22.14 20.11
C ALA A 161 5.10 22.05 19.36
N PHE A 162 5.22 22.74 18.22
CA PHE A 162 6.49 22.80 17.47
C PHE A 162 7.52 23.73 18.11
N ASP A 163 7.11 24.86 18.68
CA ASP A 163 8.04 25.72 19.41
C ASP A 163 8.62 24.99 20.64
N ALA A 164 7.80 24.19 21.31
CA ALA A 164 8.20 23.41 22.48
C ALA A 164 9.04 22.18 22.12
N ILE A 165 8.77 21.49 21.00
CA ILE A 165 9.61 20.35 20.59
C ILE A 165 11.03 20.79 20.24
N ASP A 166 11.20 22.00 19.69
CA ASP A 166 12.51 22.60 19.40
C ASP A 166 13.29 23.01 20.67
N ALA A 167 12.62 23.05 21.83
CA ALA A 167 13.22 23.38 23.13
C ALA A 167 13.63 22.14 23.95
N VAL A 168 13.39 20.93 23.43
CA VAL A 168 13.89 19.69 24.03
C VAL A 168 15.34 19.49 23.58
N ASP A 169 16.27 19.37 24.54
CA ASP A 169 17.69 19.13 24.27
C ASP A 169 18.01 17.64 24.45
N VAL A 170 18.72 17.04 23.49
CA VAL A 170 19.09 15.62 23.52
C VAL A 170 20.59 15.48 23.33
N SER A 171 21.24 14.84 24.31
CA SER A 171 22.66 14.49 24.22
C SER A 171 22.83 13.11 23.61
N TYR A 172 23.66 13.03 22.57
CA TYR A 172 23.91 11.82 21.79
C TYR A 172 25.39 11.44 21.84
N ASP A 173 25.66 10.14 22.02
CA ASP A 173 26.96 9.53 21.72
C ASP A 173 26.90 8.93 20.30
N ARG A 174 27.54 9.59 19.34
CA ARG A 174 27.41 9.23 17.91
C ARG A 174 28.18 7.95 17.60
N LEU A 175 27.52 7.05 16.87
CA LEU A 175 28.09 5.81 16.36
C LEU A 175 28.24 5.90 14.85
N ASP A 176 29.09 5.04 14.30
CA ASP A 176 29.20 4.88 12.85
C ASP A 176 27.92 4.24 12.31
N ALA A 177 27.42 4.76 11.19
CA ALA A 177 26.18 4.33 10.57
C ALA A 177 26.49 3.53 9.29
N ALA A 178 25.81 2.41 9.08
CA ALA A 178 25.91 1.62 7.85
C ALA A 178 24.58 1.72 7.09
N THR A 179 24.59 2.32 5.90
CA THR A 179 23.37 2.48 5.06
C THR A 179 23.44 1.73 3.73
N ASP A 180 24.61 1.20 3.39
CA ASP A 180 24.83 0.34 2.23
C ASP A 180 24.75 -1.13 2.67
N LEU A 181 24.20 -2.00 1.81
CA LEU A 181 23.94 -3.40 2.16
C LEU A 181 25.25 -4.19 2.32
N ASP A 182 26.17 -4.06 1.36
CA ASP A 182 27.47 -4.72 1.39
C ASP A 182 28.29 -4.27 2.61
N GLU A 183 28.25 -2.98 2.92
CA GLU A 183 28.92 -2.42 4.10
C GLU A 183 28.32 -2.97 5.40
N ALA A 184 27.00 -2.93 5.53
CA ALA A 184 26.29 -3.38 6.73
C ALA A 184 26.55 -4.87 7.01
N ALA A 185 26.48 -5.71 5.98
CA ALA A 185 26.68 -7.16 6.06
C ALA A 185 28.16 -7.60 6.06
N SER A 186 29.13 -6.68 6.03
CA SER A 186 30.56 -7.01 5.94
C SER A 186 31.16 -7.67 7.19
N GLY A 187 30.43 -7.67 8.32
CA GLY A 187 30.94 -8.05 9.64
C GLY A 187 31.94 -7.05 10.26
N ALA A 188 32.29 -5.96 9.55
CA ALA A 188 33.15 -4.88 10.05
C ALA A 188 32.37 -3.64 10.50
N ALA A 189 31.12 -3.50 10.06
CA ALA A 189 30.22 -2.43 10.49
C ALA A 189 29.87 -2.56 11.98
N GLU A 190 29.52 -1.43 12.61
CA GLU A 190 29.00 -1.44 13.97
C GLU A 190 27.70 -2.26 14.04
N THR A 191 27.58 -3.12 15.05
CA THR A 191 26.36 -3.91 15.26
C THR A 191 25.19 -2.99 15.60
N ILE A 192 24.12 -3.06 14.80
CA ILE A 192 22.90 -2.25 15.00
C ILE A 192 21.98 -2.90 16.04
N HIS A 193 21.88 -4.23 16.01
CA HIS A 193 21.06 -5.04 16.90
C HIS A 193 21.80 -6.26 17.40
N GLU A 194 21.62 -6.63 18.68
CA GLU A 194 22.31 -7.78 19.27
C GLU A 194 21.87 -9.12 18.68
N PHE A 195 20.64 -9.23 18.16
CA PHE A 195 20.13 -10.45 17.53
C PHE A 195 20.79 -10.74 16.16
N ALA A 196 21.33 -9.71 15.50
CA ALA A 196 22.02 -9.78 14.21
C ALA A 196 23.42 -9.18 14.36
N PRO A 197 24.38 -9.90 14.98
CA PRO A 197 25.68 -9.34 15.35
C PRO A 197 26.52 -8.82 14.18
N ASP A 198 26.28 -9.35 12.97
CA ASP A 198 26.88 -8.92 11.70
C ASP A 198 25.88 -8.21 10.77
N ASN A 199 24.76 -7.75 11.34
CA ASN A 199 23.65 -7.06 10.67
C ASN A 199 22.89 -7.88 9.62
N VAL A 200 23.15 -9.17 9.46
CA VAL A 200 22.28 -10.07 8.65
C VAL A 200 21.25 -10.72 9.57
N ALA A 201 20.00 -10.30 9.42
CA ALA A 201 18.87 -10.70 10.26
C ALA A 201 18.34 -12.10 9.94
N PHE A 202 18.33 -12.49 8.67
CA PHE A 202 17.93 -13.84 8.24
C PHE A 202 18.56 -14.19 6.89
N GLU A 203 18.61 -15.48 6.59
CA GLU A 203 18.87 -16.06 5.27
C GLU A 203 17.77 -17.11 5.00
N TRP A 204 17.22 -17.13 3.79
CA TRP A 204 16.08 -17.98 3.44
C TRP A 204 16.17 -18.41 1.97
N ASP A 205 15.96 -19.68 1.69
CA ASP A 205 16.01 -20.27 0.34
C ASP A 205 14.63 -20.72 -0.14
N THR A 206 14.43 -20.72 -1.46
CA THR A 206 13.25 -21.29 -2.13
C THR A 206 13.62 -21.93 -3.46
N GLY A 207 12.87 -22.96 -3.85
CA GLY A 207 13.08 -23.75 -5.05
C GLY A 207 14.02 -24.94 -4.84
N ASP A 208 14.39 -25.60 -5.94
CA ASP A 208 15.17 -26.84 -5.92
C ASP A 208 16.62 -26.57 -6.38
N PRO A 209 17.62 -26.58 -5.47
CA PRO A 209 19.01 -26.33 -5.82
C PRO A 209 19.61 -27.44 -6.69
N GLU A 210 19.22 -28.71 -6.49
CA GLU A 210 19.77 -29.84 -7.24
C GLU A 210 19.28 -29.81 -8.69
N ALA A 211 17.97 -29.65 -8.90
CA ALA A 211 17.39 -29.52 -10.24
C ALA A 211 17.90 -28.28 -10.97
N THR A 212 18.11 -27.17 -10.24
CA THR A 212 18.68 -25.94 -10.81
C THR A 212 20.12 -26.18 -11.29
N ASP A 213 20.96 -26.82 -10.49
CA ASP A 213 22.33 -27.14 -10.89
C ASP A 213 22.39 -28.07 -12.11
N GLU A 214 21.47 -29.03 -12.22
CA GLU A 214 21.31 -29.87 -13.41
C GLU A 214 20.96 -29.04 -14.65
N ALA A 215 19.96 -28.15 -14.57
CA ALA A 215 19.58 -27.27 -15.66
C ALA A 215 20.73 -26.37 -16.14
N PHE A 216 21.53 -25.84 -15.20
CA PHE A 216 22.71 -25.03 -15.53
C PHE A 216 23.86 -25.85 -16.13
N ALA A 217 24.00 -27.12 -15.77
CA ALA A 217 24.99 -28.01 -16.36
C ALA A 217 24.67 -28.38 -17.82
N GLU A 218 23.37 -28.40 -18.18
CA GLU A 218 22.88 -28.69 -19.53
C GLU A 218 22.80 -27.46 -20.44
N ALA A 219 22.82 -26.25 -19.85
CA ALA A 219 22.64 -25.00 -20.58
C ALA A 219 23.69 -24.77 -21.69
N ASP A 220 23.20 -24.47 -22.91
CA ASP A 220 24.03 -24.00 -24.01
C ASP A 220 24.50 -22.55 -23.79
N ARG A 221 23.73 -21.77 -23.02
CA ARG A 221 24.00 -20.37 -22.71
C ARG A 221 23.53 -20.01 -21.31
N VAL A 222 24.37 -19.31 -20.56
CA VAL A 222 24.00 -18.66 -19.30
C VAL A 222 24.04 -17.14 -19.47
N VAL A 223 23.03 -16.46 -18.94
CA VAL A 223 22.94 -15.00 -18.92
C VAL A 223 22.72 -14.54 -17.48
N THR A 224 23.61 -13.71 -16.97
CA THR A 224 23.55 -13.14 -15.62
C THR A 224 23.14 -11.66 -15.69
N LEU A 225 22.34 -11.23 -14.72
CA LEU A 225 21.94 -9.84 -14.56
C LEU A 225 21.96 -9.43 -13.08
N ASP A 226 22.80 -8.44 -12.78
CA ASP A 226 22.70 -7.66 -11.55
C ASP A 226 21.67 -6.53 -11.70
N THR A 227 20.74 -6.45 -10.77
CA THR A 227 19.79 -5.35 -10.66
C THR A 227 19.73 -4.80 -9.24
N GLY A 228 19.36 -3.53 -9.12
CA GLY A 228 19.04 -2.92 -7.84
C GLY A 228 17.73 -2.17 -7.96
N ASN A 229 16.83 -2.41 -7.02
CA ASN A 229 15.65 -1.58 -6.81
C ASN A 229 16.04 -0.46 -5.85
N ASN A 230 15.97 0.78 -6.33
CA ASN A 230 16.25 1.94 -5.52
C ASN A 230 15.24 2.06 -4.37
N ARG A 231 15.68 2.59 -3.22
CA ARG A 231 14.79 2.94 -2.12
C ARG A 231 13.82 4.01 -2.59
N VAL A 232 12.54 3.87 -2.27
CA VAL A 232 11.51 4.88 -2.54
C VAL A 232 10.72 5.21 -1.27
N ILE A 233 10.21 6.43 -1.21
CA ILE A 233 9.42 6.94 -0.10
C ILE A 233 7.97 7.06 -0.56
N PRO A 234 7.04 6.23 -0.04
CA PRO A 234 5.64 6.26 -0.44
C PRO A 234 5.01 7.62 -0.15
N THR A 235 4.80 8.43 -1.19
CA THR A 235 4.39 9.81 -1.02
C THR A 235 2.90 9.99 -1.29
N ALA A 236 2.07 9.54 -0.35
CA ALA A 236 0.66 9.96 -0.29
C ALA A 236 0.58 11.48 -0.12
N LEU A 237 -0.28 12.18 -0.87
CA LEU A 237 -0.35 13.65 -0.81
C LEU A 237 -0.77 14.15 0.58
N GLU A 238 -1.66 13.42 1.25
CA GLU A 238 -1.99 13.61 2.66
C GLU A 238 -0.95 12.90 3.56
N PRO A 239 -0.16 13.62 4.37
CA PRO A 239 0.69 13.00 5.39
C PRO A 239 -0.11 12.23 6.45
N ARG A 240 0.55 11.34 7.19
CA ARG A 240 -0.09 10.59 8.28
C ARG A 240 -0.62 11.53 9.38
N ALA A 241 -1.78 11.18 9.92
CA ALA A 241 -2.44 11.93 10.98
C ALA A 241 -3.34 11.04 11.83
N ALA A 242 -3.60 11.46 13.08
CA ALA A 242 -4.58 10.86 13.98
C ALA A 242 -5.22 11.90 14.90
N VAL A 243 -6.48 11.67 15.28
CA VAL A 243 -7.20 12.38 16.33
C VAL A 243 -7.78 11.34 17.28
N ALA A 244 -7.29 11.31 18.51
CA ALA A 244 -7.78 10.41 19.53
C ALA A 244 -8.59 11.15 20.59
N ARG A 245 -9.61 10.47 21.12
CA ARG A 245 -10.47 10.96 22.19
C ARG A 245 -10.81 9.81 23.14
N TYR A 246 -10.44 9.97 24.39
CA TYR A 246 -10.81 9.06 25.46
C TYR A 246 -12.01 9.60 26.26
N GLN A 247 -12.92 8.73 26.68
CA GLN A 247 -14.05 9.02 27.53
C GLN A 247 -13.94 8.19 28.82
N PRO A 248 -13.42 8.76 29.92
CA PRO A 248 -13.22 8.02 31.17
C PRO A 248 -14.51 7.52 31.84
N SER A 249 -15.67 8.12 31.52
CA SER A 249 -16.96 7.70 32.09
C SER A 249 -17.34 6.28 31.71
N ASP A 250 -17.03 5.91 30.47
CA ASP A 250 -17.43 4.66 29.84
C ASP A 250 -16.22 3.83 29.43
N ASP A 251 -15.01 4.28 29.75
CA ASP A 251 -13.74 3.64 29.40
C ASP A 251 -13.66 3.34 27.89
N GLN A 252 -13.97 4.35 27.07
CA GLN A 252 -14.07 4.25 25.61
C GLN A 252 -13.03 5.15 24.94
N LEU A 253 -12.24 4.59 24.04
CA LEU A 253 -11.26 5.28 23.22
C LEU A 253 -11.74 5.31 21.77
N VAL A 254 -11.86 6.49 21.18
CA VAL A 254 -12.13 6.67 19.75
C VAL A 254 -10.89 7.25 19.09
N VAL A 255 -10.40 6.61 18.03
CA VAL A 255 -9.26 7.07 17.23
C VAL A 255 -9.71 7.24 15.79
N GLU A 256 -9.75 8.50 15.32
CA GLU A 256 -9.96 8.84 13.91
C GLU A 256 -8.59 9.03 13.23
N LEU A 257 -8.26 8.27 12.19
CA LEU A 257 -6.93 8.35 11.54
C LEU A 257 -6.94 8.02 10.05
N SER A 258 -5.89 8.42 9.34
CA SER A 258 -5.67 8.02 7.94
C SER A 258 -5.06 6.61 7.88
N SER A 259 -5.87 5.59 7.58
CA SER A 259 -5.45 4.17 7.55
C SER A 259 -6.00 3.43 6.34
N GLN A 260 -5.36 2.31 5.97
CA GLN A 260 -5.86 1.33 5.01
C GLN A 260 -6.47 0.09 5.69
N ASN A 261 -6.25 -0.07 6.99
CA ASN A 261 -6.75 -1.21 7.76
C ASN A 261 -7.19 -0.76 9.16
N PRO A 262 -8.47 -0.40 9.35
CA PRO A 262 -8.97 0.06 10.64
C PRO A 262 -8.96 -1.03 11.72
N HIS A 263 -9.33 -2.26 11.38
CA HIS A 263 -9.38 -3.39 12.33
C HIS A 263 -8.00 -3.78 12.83
N ALA A 264 -6.99 -3.88 11.95
CA ALA A 264 -5.61 -4.13 12.39
C ALA A 264 -5.07 -3.00 13.28
N VAL A 265 -5.41 -1.74 13.00
CA VAL A 265 -5.05 -0.62 13.88
C VAL A 265 -5.73 -0.75 15.25
N GLN A 266 -6.99 -1.18 15.28
CA GLN A 266 -7.74 -1.41 16.53
C GLN A 266 -7.05 -2.48 17.39
N ASP A 267 -6.59 -3.57 16.77
CA ASP A 267 -5.88 -4.66 17.46
C ASP A 267 -4.53 -4.20 17.98
N ARG A 268 -3.74 -3.49 17.16
CA ARG A 268 -2.44 -2.94 17.59
C ARG A 268 -2.60 -1.90 18.70
N LEU A 269 -3.66 -1.10 18.70
CA LEU A 269 -3.98 -0.19 19.80
C LEU A 269 -4.36 -0.96 21.07
N ALA A 270 -5.14 -2.03 20.94
CA ALA A 270 -5.53 -2.87 22.08
C ALA A 270 -4.32 -3.52 22.75
N GLU A 271 -3.42 -4.07 21.94
CA GLU A 271 -2.15 -4.67 22.34
C GLU A 271 -1.23 -3.62 23.01
N THR A 272 -0.92 -2.53 22.32
CA THR A 272 0.03 -1.51 22.80
C THR A 272 -0.44 -0.82 24.09
N LEU A 273 -1.75 -0.60 24.23
CA LEU A 273 -2.32 0.16 25.35
C LEU A 273 -2.82 -0.73 26.49
N ASP A 274 -2.80 -2.06 26.34
CA ASP A 274 -3.41 -3.04 27.24
C ASP A 274 -4.89 -2.71 27.55
N ILE A 275 -5.66 -2.41 26.49
CA ILE A 275 -7.09 -2.09 26.57
C ILE A 275 -7.87 -3.14 25.75
N PRO A 276 -8.98 -3.68 26.27
CA PRO A 276 -9.80 -4.62 25.50
C PRO A 276 -10.29 -4.01 24.17
N ARG A 277 -10.14 -4.74 23.06
CA ARG A 277 -10.54 -4.33 21.69
C ARG A 277 -11.91 -3.64 21.61
N HIS A 278 -12.93 -4.18 22.28
CA HIS A 278 -14.30 -3.63 22.31
C HIS A 278 -14.47 -2.27 23.02
N ARG A 279 -13.40 -1.73 23.61
CA ARG A 279 -13.34 -0.39 24.20
C ARG A 279 -12.66 0.62 23.29
N ILE A 280 -12.24 0.18 22.12
CA ILE A 280 -11.54 1.00 21.14
C ILE A 280 -12.39 1.02 19.87
N THR A 281 -12.72 2.21 19.39
CA THR A 281 -13.33 2.42 18.08
C THR A 281 -12.31 3.10 17.19
N VAL A 282 -12.00 2.48 16.06
CA VAL A 282 -11.19 3.09 15.00
C VAL A 282 -12.11 3.57 13.90
N ARG A 283 -11.92 4.81 13.47
CA ARG A 283 -12.67 5.46 12.40
C ARG A 283 -11.73 6.01 11.35
N VAL A 284 -11.98 5.67 10.09
CA VAL A 284 -11.19 6.16 8.96
C VAL A 284 -12.07 7.08 8.12
N PRO A 285 -11.79 8.40 8.12
CA PRO A 285 -12.51 9.34 7.27
C PRO A 285 -11.95 9.27 5.84
N ASP A 286 -12.10 10.31 5.02
CA ASP A 286 -11.41 10.33 3.72
C ASP A 286 -9.90 10.26 3.89
N VAL A 287 -9.25 9.50 3.01
CA VAL A 287 -7.80 9.32 3.01
C VAL A 287 -7.22 9.84 1.69
N GLY A 288 -6.25 10.75 1.77
CA GLY A 288 -5.57 11.34 0.61
C GLY A 288 -4.46 10.46 0.05
N GLY A 289 -4.79 9.20 -0.25
CA GLY A 289 -3.88 8.14 -0.70
C GLY A 289 -3.21 7.39 0.46
N GLY A 290 -2.97 6.09 0.27
CA GLY A 290 -2.27 5.21 1.22
C GLY A 290 -1.09 4.47 0.59
N PHE A 291 -1.34 3.75 -0.50
CA PHE A 291 -0.33 3.06 -1.31
C PHE A 291 0.53 2.02 -0.57
N GLY A 292 0.03 1.46 0.54
CA GLY A 292 0.73 0.48 1.39
C GLY A 292 1.32 1.11 2.66
N ALA A 293 1.74 2.36 2.61
CA ALA A 293 2.38 3.02 3.76
C ALA A 293 1.42 3.38 4.90
N LYS A 294 0.10 3.29 4.69
CA LYS A 294 -0.93 3.53 5.72
C LYS A 294 -1.57 2.22 6.22
N LEU A 295 -0.94 1.06 6.01
CA LEU A 295 -1.44 -0.22 6.51
C LEU A 295 -1.21 -0.40 8.02
N GLN A 296 -0.01 -0.06 8.47
CA GLN A 296 0.39 -0.17 9.87
C GLN A 296 0.17 1.13 10.65
N PRO A 297 -0.09 1.05 11.96
CA PRO A 297 0.03 2.21 12.84
C PRO A 297 1.50 2.63 12.99
N TYR A 298 1.69 3.84 13.54
CA TYR A 298 3.00 4.42 13.79
C TYR A 298 3.02 5.06 15.17
N SER A 299 4.22 5.39 15.69
CA SER A 299 4.38 6.05 16.99
C SER A 299 3.44 7.25 17.16
N GLY A 300 3.29 8.10 16.13
CA GLY A 300 2.38 9.24 16.21
C GLY A 300 0.90 8.89 16.36
N HIS A 301 0.43 7.80 15.76
CA HIS A 301 -0.94 7.31 15.93
C HIS A 301 -1.15 6.78 17.36
N LEU A 302 -0.24 5.91 17.82
CA LEU A 302 -0.31 5.24 19.12
C LEU A 302 -0.12 6.23 20.27
N LEU A 303 0.83 7.16 20.15
CA LEU A 303 1.07 8.21 21.15
C LEU A 303 -0.08 9.21 21.19
N ALA A 304 -0.74 9.54 20.07
CA ALA A 304 -1.93 10.39 20.11
C ALA A 304 -3.04 9.74 20.95
N ALA A 305 -3.26 8.43 20.78
CA ALA A 305 -4.21 7.66 21.57
C ALA A 305 -3.87 7.65 23.06
N TRP A 306 -2.63 7.29 23.40
CA TRP A 306 -2.19 7.26 24.79
C TRP A 306 -2.22 8.63 25.45
N CYS A 307 -1.71 9.67 24.79
CA CYS A 307 -1.73 11.05 25.32
C CYS A 307 -3.17 11.52 25.57
N ALA A 308 -4.14 11.09 24.74
CA ALA A 308 -5.53 11.45 24.96
C ALA A 308 -6.10 10.85 26.24
N MET A 309 -5.65 9.65 26.61
CA MET A 309 -6.01 9.00 27.86
C MET A 309 -5.32 9.64 29.06
N ASP A 310 -4.00 9.85 29.00
CA ASP A 310 -3.23 10.43 30.12
C ASP A 310 -3.71 11.84 30.47
N LEU A 311 -4.02 12.65 29.45
CA LEU A 311 -4.43 14.04 29.62
C LEU A 311 -5.94 14.24 29.80
N ASP A 312 -6.76 13.19 29.67
CA ASP A 312 -8.23 13.24 29.63
C ASP A 312 -8.74 14.36 28.70
N ARG A 313 -8.23 14.32 27.46
CA ARG A 313 -8.36 15.39 26.49
C ARG A 313 -8.18 14.84 25.07
N PRO A 314 -8.95 15.31 24.06
CA PRO A 314 -8.66 14.94 22.68
C PRO A 314 -7.25 15.36 22.25
N VAL A 315 -6.50 14.48 21.60
CA VAL A 315 -5.15 14.77 21.09
C VAL A 315 -5.10 14.53 19.59
N LYS A 316 -4.57 15.51 18.86
CA LYS A 316 -4.35 15.45 17.42
C LYS A 316 -2.86 15.39 17.13
N TRP A 317 -2.46 14.49 16.23
CA TRP A 317 -1.15 14.44 15.61
C TRP A 317 -1.26 14.54 14.09
N GLN A 318 -0.34 15.28 13.48
CA GLN A 318 -0.19 15.32 12.02
C GLN A 318 1.29 15.53 11.68
N ALA A 319 1.85 14.64 10.88
CA ALA A 319 3.21 14.78 10.39
C ALA A 319 3.33 15.96 9.40
N ARG A 320 4.44 16.71 9.45
CA ARG A 320 4.85 17.54 8.31
C ARG A 320 5.49 16.64 7.26
N ARG A 321 5.49 17.03 5.98
CA ARG A 321 6.07 16.20 4.89
C ARG A 321 7.49 15.68 5.19
N THR A 322 8.37 16.53 5.73
CA THR A 322 9.74 16.11 6.08
C THR A 322 9.77 15.15 7.26
N ASP A 323 9.01 15.42 8.33
CA ASP A 323 8.88 14.47 9.46
C ASP A 323 8.30 13.14 8.99
N ASP A 324 7.37 13.19 8.03
CA ASP A 324 6.74 12.03 7.44
C ASP A 324 7.77 11.16 6.73
N PHE A 325 8.57 11.74 5.83
CA PHE A 325 9.65 11.04 5.12
C PHE A 325 10.69 10.43 6.07
N LEU A 326 10.98 11.09 7.17
CA LEU A 326 11.97 10.64 8.15
C LEU A 326 11.47 9.51 9.07
N SER A 327 10.16 9.41 9.29
CA SER A 327 9.59 8.52 10.31
C SER A 327 8.58 7.49 9.77
N MET A 328 8.25 7.55 8.49
CA MET A 328 7.45 6.53 7.82
C MET A 328 8.32 5.35 7.36
N VAL A 329 7.66 4.25 6.99
CA VAL A 329 8.35 3.17 6.27
C VAL A 329 8.72 3.64 4.85
N HIS A 330 9.86 3.20 4.35
CA HIS A 330 10.22 3.31 2.93
C HIS A 330 9.90 1.97 2.24
N ALA A 331 10.26 1.82 0.97
CA ALA A 331 10.02 0.58 0.23
C ALA A 331 11.14 0.23 -0.77
N ARG A 332 11.03 -0.97 -1.34
CA ARG A 332 11.79 -1.52 -2.49
C ARG A 332 13.20 -2.03 -2.22
N ARG A 333 14.04 -1.24 -1.56
CA ARG A 333 15.51 -1.38 -1.52
C ARG A 333 15.99 -2.84 -1.45
N GLN A 334 16.33 -3.40 -2.61
CA GLN A 334 16.81 -4.76 -2.80
C GLN A 334 17.91 -4.76 -3.87
N GLU A 335 18.93 -5.58 -3.70
CA GLU A 335 19.90 -5.94 -4.75
C GLU A 335 19.65 -7.39 -5.15
N THR A 336 19.52 -7.63 -6.44
CA THR A 336 19.18 -8.95 -6.96
C THR A 336 20.14 -9.32 -8.08
N GLU A 337 20.88 -10.41 -7.88
CA GLU A 337 21.60 -11.10 -8.94
C GLU A 337 20.73 -12.27 -9.42
N LEU A 338 20.47 -12.35 -10.72
CA LEU A 338 19.69 -13.44 -11.32
C LEU A 338 20.35 -13.95 -12.60
N GLU A 339 20.47 -15.27 -12.68
CA GLU A 339 21.02 -16.01 -13.81
C GLU A 339 19.91 -16.83 -14.50
N ALA A 340 19.94 -16.88 -15.84
CA ALA A 340 19.12 -17.79 -16.63
C ALA A 340 19.98 -18.79 -17.40
N ALA A 341 19.67 -20.08 -17.24
CA ALA A 341 20.14 -21.18 -18.07
C ALA A 341 19.23 -21.33 -19.30
N LEU A 342 19.82 -21.30 -20.50
CA LEU A 342 19.10 -21.38 -21.78
C LEU A 342 19.62 -22.54 -22.64
N ASP A 343 18.70 -23.19 -23.35
CA ASP A 343 19.03 -24.17 -24.40
C ASP A 343 19.42 -23.49 -25.74
N GLU A 344 19.79 -24.29 -26.74
CA GLU A 344 20.16 -23.81 -28.08
C GLU A 344 19.05 -23.03 -28.79
N ASP A 345 17.79 -23.34 -28.48
CA ASP A 345 16.63 -22.66 -29.04
C ASP A 345 16.29 -21.39 -28.25
N GLY A 346 16.80 -21.18 -27.05
CA GLY A 346 16.50 -20.05 -26.18
C GLY A 346 15.27 -20.24 -25.31
N HIS A 347 14.92 -21.48 -24.95
CA HIS A 347 14.02 -21.78 -23.84
C HIS A 347 14.77 -21.65 -22.52
N ILE A 348 14.08 -21.21 -21.46
CA ILE A 348 14.63 -21.12 -20.10
C ILE A 348 14.55 -22.50 -19.46
N LEU A 349 15.70 -23.08 -19.16
CA LEU A 349 15.81 -24.35 -18.45
C LEU A 349 15.77 -24.14 -16.93
N GLY A 350 16.38 -23.05 -16.46
CA GLY A 350 16.31 -22.72 -15.04
C GLY A 350 16.81 -21.33 -14.66
N LEU A 351 16.48 -20.94 -13.43
CA LEU A 351 16.84 -19.66 -12.82
C LEU A 351 17.64 -19.86 -11.52
N ARG A 352 18.70 -19.09 -11.32
CA ARG A 352 19.45 -19.08 -10.06
C ARG A 352 19.70 -17.66 -9.61
N GLY A 353 19.48 -17.32 -8.34
CA GLY A 353 19.69 -15.95 -7.89
C GLY A 353 19.89 -15.75 -6.40
N GLU A 354 20.27 -14.54 -6.05
CA GLU A 354 20.44 -14.05 -4.68
C GLU A 354 19.77 -12.68 -4.54
N ILE A 355 19.12 -12.43 -3.40
CA ILE A 355 18.49 -11.16 -3.05
C ILE A 355 19.04 -10.66 -1.71
N ASP A 356 19.67 -9.50 -1.71
CA ASP A 356 19.98 -8.75 -0.49
C ASP A 356 18.93 -7.66 -0.27
N ALA A 357 18.20 -7.74 0.84
CA ALA A 357 17.10 -6.85 1.16
C ALA A 357 17.38 -5.96 2.37
N ASP A 358 17.15 -4.65 2.22
CA ASP A 358 17.27 -3.69 3.32
C ASP A 358 16.03 -3.77 4.23
N LEU A 359 16.25 -3.98 5.53
CA LEU A 359 15.21 -3.97 6.55
C LEU A 359 15.08 -2.60 7.25
N GLY A 360 16.06 -1.72 7.04
CA GLY A 360 16.22 -0.48 7.79
C GLY A 360 16.59 -0.72 9.27
N GLY A 361 16.44 0.34 10.08
CA GLY A 361 16.90 0.34 11.47
C GLY A 361 16.09 -0.56 12.39
N TYR A 362 14.92 -1.01 11.95
CA TYR A 362 14.08 -2.03 12.60
C TYR A 362 13.36 -2.83 11.52
N PRO A 363 13.42 -4.17 11.56
CA PRO A 363 12.58 -5.00 10.71
C PRO A 363 11.09 -4.71 10.93
N THR A 364 10.32 -4.86 9.86
CA THR A 364 8.85 -4.87 9.91
C THR A 364 8.36 -6.16 9.29
N GLY A 365 7.15 -6.62 9.61
CA GLY A 365 6.58 -7.81 8.95
C GLY A 365 6.59 -7.69 7.41
N GLY A 366 6.31 -6.49 6.89
CA GLY A 366 6.45 -6.21 5.46
C GLY A 366 7.91 -6.21 4.97
N GLY A 367 8.86 -5.73 5.78
CA GLY A 367 10.28 -5.76 5.43
C GLY A 367 10.84 -7.19 5.30
N ILE A 368 10.33 -8.13 6.10
CA ILE A 368 10.73 -9.54 6.08
C ILE A 368 10.01 -10.31 4.95
N GLY A 369 8.68 -10.17 4.84
CA GLY A 369 7.89 -10.95 3.88
C GLY A 369 8.01 -10.50 2.41
N ILE A 370 8.26 -9.21 2.15
CA ILE A 370 8.31 -8.69 0.77
C ILE A 370 9.48 -9.27 -0.05
N PRO A 371 10.71 -9.38 0.47
CA PRO A 371 11.81 -10.04 -0.23
C PRO A 371 11.52 -11.52 -0.56
N ARG A 372 10.90 -12.27 0.36
CA ARG A 372 10.47 -13.66 0.10
C ARG A 372 9.44 -13.73 -1.03
N GLY A 373 8.45 -12.84 -1.00
CA GLY A 373 7.48 -12.69 -2.09
C GLY A 373 8.09 -12.18 -3.40
N THR A 374 9.23 -11.47 -3.33
CA THR A 374 9.99 -11.09 -4.53
C THR A 374 10.61 -12.33 -5.16
N ALA A 375 11.29 -13.16 -4.37
CA ALA A 375 11.89 -14.41 -4.82
C ALA A 375 10.86 -15.33 -5.50
N GLY A 376 9.72 -15.62 -4.84
CA GLY A 376 8.67 -16.48 -5.40
C GLY A 376 8.14 -16.01 -6.76
N MET A 377 8.16 -14.71 -7.04
CA MET A 377 7.64 -14.14 -8.30
C MET A 377 8.69 -14.02 -9.42
N LEU A 378 9.93 -14.50 -9.22
CA LEU A 378 11.01 -14.37 -10.21
C LEU A 378 10.84 -15.25 -11.45
N CYS A 379 9.98 -16.27 -11.44
CA CYS A 379 9.58 -16.98 -12.67
C CYS A 379 8.76 -16.08 -13.62
N GLY A 380 8.06 -15.07 -13.09
CA GLY A 380 7.26 -14.14 -13.88
C GLY A 380 6.23 -14.83 -14.77
N ALA A 381 6.13 -14.41 -16.04
CA ALA A 381 5.21 -15.02 -17.01
C ALA A 381 5.77 -16.29 -17.70
N TYR A 382 6.94 -16.76 -17.28
CA TYR A 382 7.74 -17.71 -18.05
C TYR A 382 7.61 -19.14 -17.53
N ASP A 383 7.61 -20.07 -18.47
CA ASP A 383 7.73 -21.51 -18.25
C ASP A 383 9.19 -21.83 -17.91
N VAL A 384 9.44 -22.20 -16.65
CA VAL A 384 10.76 -22.44 -16.07
C VAL A 384 10.70 -23.74 -15.29
N ASP A 385 11.52 -24.71 -15.66
CA ASP A 385 11.47 -26.06 -15.09
C ASP A 385 12.13 -26.16 -13.70
N ALA A 386 13.22 -25.43 -13.48
CA ALA A 386 13.97 -25.47 -12.22
C ALA A 386 14.41 -24.07 -11.78
N ALA A 387 14.30 -23.75 -10.50
CA ALA A 387 14.79 -22.50 -9.97
C ALA A 387 15.26 -22.63 -8.52
N HIS A 388 16.23 -21.81 -8.12
CA HIS A 388 16.68 -21.69 -6.74
C HIS A 388 17.11 -20.26 -6.43
N VAL A 389 16.58 -19.67 -5.36
CA VAL A 389 16.86 -18.29 -4.96
C VAL A 389 17.08 -18.18 -3.46
N THR A 390 18.19 -17.55 -3.07
CA THR A 390 18.50 -17.22 -1.68
C THR A 390 18.15 -15.76 -1.38
N VAL A 391 17.56 -15.49 -0.22
CA VAL A 391 17.19 -14.14 0.25
C VAL A 391 17.87 -13.86 1.58
N ARG A 392 18.59 -12.75 1.68
CA ARG A 392 19.21 -12.27 2.91
C ARG A 392 18.59 -10.94 3.34
N GLY A 393 18.09 -10.88 4.57
CA GLY A 393 17.59 -9.65 5.18
C GLY A 393 18.68 -8.94 5.97
N VAL A 394 19.00 -7.69 5.63
CA VAL A 394 20.09 -6.92 6.25
C VAL A 394 19.52 -5.70 6.98
N VAL A 395 19.85 -5.53 8.26
CA VAL A 395 19.51 -4.31 9.01
C VAL A 395 20.49 -3.19 8.68
N THR A 396 19.99 -1.98 8.49
CA THR A 396 20.80 -0.80 8.14
C THR A 396 20.36 0.42 8.94
N ASN A 397 21.18 1.47 9.05
CA ASN A 397 20.83 2.70 9.77
C ASN A 397 19.95 3.67 8.95
N THR A 398 18.89 3.13 8.34
CA THR A 398 17.93 3.87 7.49
C THR A 398 16.50 3.69 8.02
N ALA A 399 15.53 4.44 7.52
CA ALA A 399 14.13 4.25 7.94
C ALA A 399 13.66 2.82 7.62
N PRO A 400 12.82 2.17 8.45
CA PRO A 400 12.33 0.81 8.19
C PRO A 400 11.70 0.63 6.80
N ILE A 401 11.85 -0.55 6.20
CA ILE A 401 11.23 -0.91 4.92
C ILE A 401 9.89 -1.63 5.14
N SER A 402 8.91 -1.35 4.28
CA SER A 402 7.64 -2.07 4.20
C SER A 402 6.96 -1.82 2.84
N ALA A 403 5.65 -2.04 2.77
CA ALA A 403 4.88 -2.03 1.54
C ALA A 403 4.80 -0.65 0.87
N TYR A 404 5.06 -0.65 -0.43
CA TYR A 404 4.61 0.34 -1.40
C TYR A 404 4.00 -0.40 -2.58
N ARG A 405 2.80 0.00 -3.00
CA ARG A 405 2.05 -0.48 -4.17
C ARG A 405 2.74 -1.59 -4.98
N GLY A 406 2.34 -2.84 -4.76
CA GLY A 406 2.85 -4.05 -5.40
C GLY A 406 3.77 -4.89 -4.51
N ALA A 407 4.47 -4.32 -3.52
CA ALA A 407 5.16 -5.06 -2.45
C ALA A 407 5.84 -6.39 -2.89
N GLY A 408 6.97 -6.30 -3.60
CA GLY A 408 7.78 -7.45 -4.05
C GLY A 408 7.52 -7.87 -5.50
N ARG A 409 6.27 -7.76 -5.98
CA ARG A 409 5.95 -8.04 -7.39
C ARG A 409 6.62 -7.03 -8.35
N PRO A 410 6.64 -5.71 -8.06
CA PRO A 410 7.35 -4.75 -8.91
C PRO A 410 8.86 -5.03 -8.98
N GLU A 411 9.48 -5.44 -7.88
CA GLU A 411 10.88 -5.84 -7.79
C GLU A 411 11.15 -7.08 -8.66
N ALA A 412 10.33 -8.13 -8.52
CA ALA A 412 10.45 -9.36 -9.29
C ALA A 412 10.24 -9.13 -10.79
N ALA A 413 9.14 -8.45 -11.16
CA ALA A 413 8.83 -8.11 -12.55
C ALA A 413 9.91 -7.22 -13.15
N TYR A 414 10.48 -6.30 -12.38
CA TYR A 414 11.64 -5.52 -12.82
C TYR A 414 12.80 -6.44 -13.18
N THR A 415 13.21 -7.34 -12.30
CA THR A 415 14.35 -8.23 -12.52
C THR A 415 14.13 -9.20 -13.69
N ILE A 416 13.04 -9.97 -13.68
CA ILE A 416 12.82 -11.02 -14.70
C ILE A 416 12.59 -10.44 -16.10
N GLU A 417 11.89 -9.31 -16.25
CA GLU A 417 11.67 -8.69 -17.57
C GLU A 417 12.92 -8.02 -18.14
N ARG A 418 13.82 -7.57 -17.26
CA ARG A 418 15.15 -7.07 -17.64
C ARG A 418 16.04 -8.24 -18.06
N LEU A 419 15.99 -9.36 -17.33
CA LEU A 419 16.71 -10.59 -17.66
C LEU A 419 16.23 -11.16 -19.00
N ALA A 420 14.93 -11.28 -19.22
CA ALA A 420 14.35 -11.71 -20.50
C ALA A 420 14.84 -10.85 -21.68
N SER A 421 14.93 -9.53 -21.48
CA SER A 421 15.47 -8.61 -22.50
C SER A 421 16.99 -8.78 -22.69
N ALA A 422 17.73 -9.13 -21.65
CA ALA A 422 19.15 -9.47 -21.73
C ALA A 422 19.38 -10.80 -22.45
N CYS A 423 18.58 -11.83 -22.17
CA CYS A 423 18.58 -13.10 -22.88
C CYS A 423 18.29 -12.90 -24.37
N ALA A 424 17.27 -12.13 -24.72
CA ALA A 424 16.97 -11.79 -26.11
C ALA A 424 18.15 -11.12 -26.83
N ARG A 425 18.85 -10.18 -26.17
CA ARG A 425 20.07 -9.55 -26.71
C ARG A 425 21.22 -10.54 -26.87
N ALA A 426 21.44 -11.40 -25.87
CA ALA A 426 22.50 -12.40 -25.89
C ALA A 426 22.31 -13.43 -27.02
N LEU A 427 21.07 -13.80 -27.31
CA LEU A 427 20.69 -14.69 -28.42
C LEU A 427 20.58 -13.96 -29.77
N GLY A 428 20.49 -12.63 -29.78
CA GLY A 428 20.29 -11.84 -30.98
C GLY A 428 18.90 -11.97 -31.60
N ILE A 429 17.89 -12.26 -30.79
CA ILE A 429 16.49 -12.39 -31.21
C ILE A 429 15.66 -11.18 -30.76
N ASP A 430 14.44 -11.05 -31.30
CA ASP A 430 13.53 -9.99 -30.89
C ASP A 430 13.02 -10.22 -29.45
N PRO A 431 12.98 -9.19 -28.59
CA PRO A 431 12.53 -9.36 -27.21
C PRO A 431 11.06 -9.76 -27.06
N ALA A 432 10.20 -9.47 -28.05
CA ALA A 432 8.83 -9.99 -28.06
C ALA A 432 8.80 -11.48 -28.42
N GLU A 433 9.71 -11.92 -29.29
CA GLU A 433 9.81 -13.33 -29.68
C GLU A 433 10.36 -14.20 -28.55
N PHE A 434 11.40 -13.72 -27.84
CA PHE A 434 11.92 -14.40 -26.66
C PHE A 434 10.81 -14.66 -25.63
N ARG A 435 9.95 -13.66 -25.40
CA ARG A 435 8.80 -13.76 -24.50
C ARG A 435 7.80 -14.82 -24.95
N ARG A 436 7.36 -14.75 -26.20
CA ARG A 436 6.40 -15.73 -26.76
C ARG A 436 6.90 -17.16 -26.66
N ARG A 437 8.19 -17.39 -26.89
CA ARG A 437 8.80 -18.72 -26.81
C ARG A 437 8.74 -19.31 -25.39
N ASN A 438 8.82 -18.46 -24.38
CA ASN A 438 9.00 -18.87 -22.99
C ASN A 438 7.76 -18.67 -22.14
N PHE A 439 6.63 -18.18 -22.65
CA PHE A 439 5.45 -17.99 -21.81
C PHE A 439 4.85 -19.32 -21.38
N VAL A 440 4.34 -19.36 -20.15
CA VAL A 440 3.44 -20.44 -19.72
C VAL A 440 2.23 -20.51 -20.68
N PRO A 441 1.93 -21.69 -21.25
CA PRO A 441 0.82 -21.82 -22.19
C PRO A 441 -0.54 -21.81 -21.46
N PRO A 442 -1.62 -21.29 -22.09
CA PRO A 442 -2.94 -21.18 -21.45
C PRO A 442 -3.52 -22.50 -20.92
N GLU A 443 -3.19 -23.62 -21.55
CA GLU A 443 -3.62 -24.96 -21.14
C GLU A 443 -2.93 -25.51 -19.88
N ALA A 444 -1.87 -24.85 -19.40
CA ALA A 444 -1.16 -25.26 -18.18
C ALA A 444 -1.85 -24.79 -16.89
N PHE A 445 -2.73 -23.78 -16.95
CA PHE A 445 -3.37 -23.21 -15.76
C PHE A 445 -4.49 -24.09 -15.17
N PRO A 446 -4.63 -24.16 -13.83
CA PRO A 446 -3.76 -23.54 -12.82
C PRO A 446 -2.39 -24.22 -12.77
N VAL A 447 -1.34 -23.43 -12.55
CA VAL A 447 0.06 -23.89 -12.59
C VAL A 447 0.79 -23.46 -11.33
N GLU A 448 1.68 -24.32 -10.84
CA GLU A 448 2.67 -24.00 -9.81
C GLU A 448 4.02 -23.76 -10.49
N THR A 449 4.67 -22.64 -10.17
CA THR A 449 5.99 -22.29 -10.74
C THR A 449 7.12 -23.04 -10.02
N ALA A 450 8.32 -23.07 -10.60
CA ALA A 450 9.51 -23.66 -9.96
C ALA A 450 9.94 -22.97 -8.65
N LEU A 451 9.36 -21.80 -8.33
CA LEU A 451 9.53 -21.09 -7.06
C LEU A 451 8.22 -21.12 -6.23
N GLU A 452 7.43 -22.19 -6.42
CA GLU A 452 6.30 -22.60 -5.57
C GLU A 452 5.11 -21.63 -5.53
N MET A 453 5.05 -20.67 -6.47
CA MET A 453 3.90 -19.79 -6.61
C MET A 453 2.81 -20.40 -7.49
N GLU A 454 1.57 -20.39 -7.03
CA GLU A 454 0.40 -20.85 -7.77
C GLU A 454 -0.26 -19.72 -8.58
N TYR A 455 -0.44 -19.93 -9.88
CA TYR A 455 -1.17 -19.02 -10.78
C TYR A 455 -2.50 -19.62 -11.21
N ASP A 456 -3.56 -18.83 -11.07
CA ASP A 456 -4.95 -19.28 -11.23
C ASP A 456 -5.38 -19.44 -12.71
N SER A 457 -5.08 -18.44 -13.55
CA SER A 457 -5.41 -18.44 -14.98
C SER A 457 -4.61 -17.39 -15.76
N GLY A 458 -4.26 -17.65 -17.04
CA GLY A 458 -3.48 -16.72 -17.86
C GLY A 458 -3.60 -16.90 -19.38
N GLU A 459 -3.55 -15.80 -20.13
CA GLU A 459 -3.42 -15.76 -21.59
C GLU A 459 -2.34 -14.75 -22.03
N TYR A 460 -1.09 -14.94 -21.59
CA TYR A 460 -0.02 -13.94 -21.70
C TYR A 460 0.29 -13.48 -23.13
N ALA A 461 0.31 -14.41 -24.08
CA ALA A 461 0.54 -14.11 -25.49
C ALA A 461 -0.52 -13.16 -26.08
N LYS A 462 -1.78 -13.27 -25.63
CA LYS A 462 -2.89 -12.43 -26.07
C LYS A 462 -2.71 -10.97 -25.63
N ALA A 463 -2.29 -10.75 -24.39
CA ALA A 463 -1.97 -9.42 -23.87
C ALA A 463 -0.76 -8.80 -24.61
N LEU A 464 0.31 -9.58 -24.82
CA LEU A 464 1.48 -9.15 -25.59
C LEU A 464 1.10 -8.76 -27.02
N ASP A 465 0.37 -9.61 -27.74
CA ASP A 465 -0.02 -9.36 -29.13
C ASP A 465 -0.88 -8.11 -29.25
N ARG A 466 -1.81 -7.90 -28.30
CA ARG A 466 -2.64 -6.69 -28.27
C ARG A 466 -1.79 -5.42 -28.06
N ALA A 467 -0.84 -5.45 -27.13
CA ALA A 467 0.03 -4.31 -26.86
C ALA A 467 0.91 -3.95 -28.08
N LEU A 468 1.43 -4.97 -28.78
CA LEU A 468 2.23 -4.78 -29.99
C LEU A 468 1.41 -4.26 -31.17
N GLU A 469 0.15 -4.69 -31.30
CA GLU A 469 -0.80 -4.17 -32.28
C GLU A 469 -1.08 -2.68 -32.04
N MET A 470 -1.41 -2.29 -30.80
CA MET A 470 -1.67 -0.90 -30.40
C MET A 470 -0.46 0.01 -30.66
N LEU A 471 0.75 -0.49 -30.40
CA LEU A 471 1.98 0.25 -30.71
C LEU A 471 2.20 0.38 -32.23
N GLY A 472 1.86 -0.65 -33.01
CA GLY A 472 2.36 -0.81 -34.38
C GLY A 472 3.84 -1.22 -34.39
N TYR A 473 4.17 -2.27 -33.63
CA TYR A 473 5.54 -2.64 -33.27
C TYR A 473 6.50 -2.82 -34.45
N GLU A 474 6.09 -3.48 -35.53
CA GLU A 474 6.95 -3.71 -36.70
C GLU A 474 7.37 -2.38 -37.37
N ALA A 475 6.39 -1.50 -37.60
CA ALA A 475 6.64 -0.18 -38.16
C ALA A 475 7.50 0.69 -37.22
N PHE A 476 7.35 0.52 -35.90
CA PHE A 476 8.22 1.17 -34.93
C PHE A 476 9.67 0.68 -35.05
N ARG A 477 9.89 -0.64 -35.15
CA ARG A 477 11.24 -1.22 -35.29
C ARG A 477 11.95 -0.74 -36.57
N GLU A 478 11.22 -0.57 -37.67
CA GLU A 478 11.76 0.05 -38.89
C GLU A 478 12.18 1.50 -38.65
N ARG A 479 11.30 2.31 -38.04
CA ARG A 479 11.57 3.70 -37.68
C ARG A 479 12.75 3.86 -36.72
N GLN A 480 12.90 2.94 -35.77
CA GLN A 480 14.02 2.91 -34.84
C GLN A 480 15.35 2.76 -35.60
N ALA A 481 15.42 1.81 -36.53
CA ALA A 481 16.62 1.57 -37.34
C ALA A 481 16.99 2.80 -38.19
N GLU A 482 16.00 3.46 -38.79
CA GLU A 482 16.20 4.71 -39.55
C GLU A 482 16.70 5.85 -38.64
N ALA A 483 16.06 6.05 -37.47
CA ALA A 483 16.46 7.09 -36.52
C ALA A 483 17.92 6.90 -36.04
N ARG A 484 18.36 5.65 -35.89
CA ARG A 484 19.74 5.34 -35.51
C ARG A 484 20.76 5.82 -36.55
N GLU A 485 20.43 5.72 -37.83
CA GLU A 485 21.27 6.22 -38.94
C GLU A 485 21.34 7.76 -38.95
N GLU A 486 20.34 8.43 -38.37
CA GLU A 486 20.30 9.89 -38.15
C GLU A 486 21.00 10.34 -36.86
N GLY A 487 21.56 9.42 -36.06
CA GLY A 487 22.17 9.72 -34.77
C GLY A 487 21.16 9.93 -33.63
N ARG A 488 19.92 9.48 -33.81
CA ARG A 488 18.85 9.54 -32.79
C ARG A 488 18.65 8.17 -32.16
N TYR A 489 18.48 8.15 -30.85
CA TYR A 489 18.44 6.91 -30.06
C TYR A 489 17.00 6.67 -29.60
N LEU A 490 16.20 6.07 -30.48
CA LEU A 490 14.85 5.62 -30.14
C LEU A 490 14.92 4.20 -29.57
N GLY A 491 14.16 3.94 -28.51
CA GLY A 491 14.06 2.61 -27.90
C GLY A 491 12.63 2.22 -27.60
N VAL A 492 12.38 0.91 -27.61
CA VAL A 492 11.14 0.29 -27.13
C VAL A 492 11.45 -0.74 -26.06
N GLY A 493 10.74 -0.66 -24.95
CA GLY A 493 10.85 -1.60 -23.85
C GLY A 493 9.54 -2.32 -23.63
N LEU A 494 9.63 -3.62 -23.39
CA LEU A 494 8.51 -4.50 -23.10
C LEU A 494 8.61 -4.95 -21.64
N SER A 495 7.45 -5.14 -21.01
CA SER A 495 7.29 -5.76 -19.70
C SER A 495 6.00 -6.56 -19.68
N SER A 496 6.10 -7.89 -19.82
CA SER A 496 4.99 -8.83 -19.66
C SER A 496 5.02 -9.36 -18.23
N TYR A 497 4.20 -8.80 -17.37
CA TYR A 497 4.23 -9.07 -15.94
C TYR A 497 3.11 -10.02 -15.52
N VAL A 498 3.35 -10.75 -14.44
CA VAL A 498 2.34 -11.45 -13.65
C VAL A 498 2.37 -10.88 -12.24
N GLU A 499 1.21 -10.78 -11.63
CA GLU A 499 1.00 -10.39 -10.25
C GLU A 499 0.34 -11.55 -9.51
N ILE A 500 0.46 -11.58 -8.18
CA ILE A 500 -0.35 -12.43 -7.31
C ILE A 500 -0.99 -11.55 -6.23
N CYS A 501 -2.31 -11.58 -6.14
CA CYS A 501 -3.10 -10.66 -5.31
C CYS A 501 -4.48 -11.27 -5.00
N GLY A 502 -5.39 -10.53 -4.37
CA GLY A 502 -6.78 -11.00 -4.24
C GLY A 502 -7.10 -11.74 -2.95
N GLY A 503 -6.18 -11.79 -1.99
CA GLY A 503 -6.28 -12.58 -0.76
C GLY A 503 -5.55 -13.92 -0.88
N TRP A 504 -5.20 -14.51 0.27
CA TRP A 504 -4.55 -15.81 0.39
C TRP A 504 -5.47 -16.83 1.06
N GLU A 505 -5.20 -18.12 0.92
CA GLU A 505 -5.87 -19.15 1.72
C GLU A 505 -5.66 -18.82 3.21
N GLY A 506 -6.72 -18.93 4.03
CA GLY A 506 -6.73 -18.47 5.41
C GLY A 506 -7.10 -16.98 5.61
N ASP A 507 -7.05 -16.13 4.58
CA ASP A 507 -7.57 -14.77 4.69
C ASP A 507 -9.09 -14.79 4.83
N LEU A 508 -9.60 -13.97 5.74
CA LEU A 508 -11.04 -13.80 5.94
C LEU A 508 -11.48 -12.38 5.58
N GLU A 509 -12.59 -12.26 4.87
CA GLU A 509 -13.32 -10.99 4.72
C GLU A 509 -14.78 -11.15 5.13
N SER A 510 -15.33 -10.09 5.71
CA SER A 510 -16.73 -10.06 6.16
C SER A 510 -17.50 -8.92 5.51
N GLY A 511 -18.82 -9.08 5.48
CA GLY A 511 -19.69 -8.07 4.90
C GLY A 511 -21.16 -8.37 5.12
N GLN A 512 -21.93 -7.29 5.24
CA GLN A 512 -23.36 -7.30 5.50
C GLN A 512 -24.09 -6.45 4.46
N VAL A 513 -25.25 -6.94 4.05
CA VAL A 513 -26.24 -6.17 3.29
C VAL A 513 -27.50 -6.10 4.13
N ARG A 514 -27.93 -4.89 4.47
CA ARG A 514 -29.12 -4.62 5.29
C ARG A 514 -30.07 -3.71 4.54
N VAL A 515 -31.31 -4.15 4.38
CA VAL A 515 -32.38 -3.40 3.71
C VAL A 515 -33.28 -2.78 4.78
N ASN A 516 -33.43 -1.47 4.77
CA ASN A 516 -34.34 -0.74 5.64
C ASN A 516 -35.80 -0.91 5.19
N ALA A 517 -36.75 -0.62 6.08
CA ALA A 517 -38.18 -0.78 5.78
C ALA A 517 -38.69 0.10 4.62
N ASP A 518 -37.98 1.18 4.27
CA ASP A 518 -38.29 2.05 3.13
C ASP A 518 -37.61 1.60 1.82
N GLY A 519 -36.91 0.47 1.84
CA GLY A 519 -36.19 -0.10 0.68
C GLY A 519 -34.75 0.39 0.51
N GLY A 520 -34.30 1.39 1.30
CA GLY A 520 -32.91 1.83 1.27
C GLY A 520 -31.97 0.74 1.79
N VAL A 521 -30.78 0.60 1.19
CA VAL A 521 -29.84 -0.48 1.50
C VAL A 521 -28.54 0.07 2.10
N VAL A 522 -28.08 -0.55 3.18
CA VAL A 522 -26.77 -0.29 3.78
C VAL A 522 -25.88 -1.50 3.57
N VAL A 523 -24.68 -1.25 3.05
CA VAL A 523 -23.67 -2.24 2.72
C VAL A 523 -22.45 -1.97 3.57
N GLU A 524 -22.05 -2.95 4.37
CA GLU A 524 -20.93 -2.84 5.31
C GLU A 524 -19.87 -3.89 4.96
N THR A 525 -18.59 -3.50 4.95
CA THR A 525 -17.48 -4.45 4.73
C THR A 525 -16.18 -3.98 5.36
N GLY A 526 -15.29 -4.93 5.64
CA GLY A 526 -14.02 -4.75 6.33
C GLY A 526 -12.88 -4.12 5.52
N THR A 527 -13.11 -3.78 4.26
CA THR A 527 -12.17 -3.03 3.42
C THR A 527 -12.17 -1.53 3.76
N GLN A 528 -11.23 -0.78 3.18
CA GLN A 528 -11.14 0.66 3.39
C GLN A 528 -10.75 1.41 2.11
N ASP A 529 -11.65 2.30 1.66
CA ASP A 529 -11.34 3.18 0.54
C ASP A 529 -10.28 4.24 0.89
N THR A 530 -9.30 4.38 0.00
CA THR A 530 -8.26 5.44 0.04
C THR A 530 -8.13 6.17 -1.30
N GLY A 531 -9.17 6.08 -2.15
CA GLY A 531 -9.29 6.76 -3.43
C GLY A 531 -9.56 5.83 -4.62
N GLN A 532 -9.68 4.52 -4.40
CA GLN A 532 -9.90 3.53 -5.44
C GLN A 532 -11.36 3.40 -5.90
N GLY A 533 -12.32 3.95 -5.14
CA GLY A 533 -13.73 4.09 -5.56
C GLY A 533 -14.62 2.92 -5.15
N HIS A 534 -14.43 2.43 -3.92
CA HIS A 534 -15.21 1.31 -3.39
C HIS A 534 -16.70 1.63 -3.27
N ALA A 535 -17.06 2.84 -2.81
CA ALA A 535 -18.45 3.22 -2.64
C ALA A 535 -19.22 3.22 -3.97
N THR A 536 -18.52 3.41 -5.09
CA THR A 536 -19.09 3.24 -6.44
C THR A 536 -19.17 1.76 -6.85
N SER A 537 -18.06 1.02 -6.81
CA SER A 537 -18.02 -0.37 -7.33
C SER A 537 -18.84 -1.36 -6.51
N TYR A 538 -18.84 -1.24 -5.18
CA TYR A 538 -19.66 -2.08 -4.31
C TYR A 538 -21.15 -1.78 -4.47
N ALA A 539 -21.51 -0.51 -4.68
CA ALA A 539 -22.90 -0.16 -4.97
C ALA A 539 -23.36 -0.71 -6.33
N GLN A 540 -22.51 -0.74 -7.36
CA GLN A 540 -22.82 -1.38 -8.63
C GLN A 540 -23.10 -2.88 -8.46
N LEU A 541 -22.25 -3.59 -7.70
CA LEU A 541 -22.43 -5.03 -7.44
C LEU A 541 -23.76 -5.32 -6.74
N VAL A 542 -24.08 -4.55 -5.71
CA VAL A 542 -25.32 -4.74 -4.94
C VAL A 542 -26.55 -4.28 -5.72
N ALA A 543 -26.44 -3.21 -6.52
CA ALA A 543 -27.50 -2.74 -7.41
C ALA A 543 -27.86 -3.81 -8.45
N ASP A 544 -26.88 -4.44 -9.08
CA ASP A 544 -27.11 -5.51 -10.06
C ASP A 544 -27.86 -6.68 -9.46
N GLU A 545 -27.46 -7.06 -8.25
CA GLU A 545 -27.99 -8.23 -7.58
C GLU A 545 -29.42 -8.00 -7.03
N LEU A 546 -29.71 -6.78 -6.56
CA LEU A 546 -30.99 -6.38 -5.97
C LEU A 546 -31.89 -5.57 -6.91
N GLY A 547 -31.48 -5.26 -8.13
CA GLY A 547 -32.26 -4.49 -9.11
C GLY A 547 -32.75 -3.12 -8.61
N ILE A 548 -31.99 -2.45 -7.73
CA ILE A 548 -32.34 -1.12 -7.19
C ILE A 548 -31.34 -0.03 -7.60
N PRO A 549 -31.75 1.24 -7.69
CA PRO A 549 -30.85 2.34 -8.02
C PRO A 549 -29.66 2.43 -7.07
N THR A 550 -28.48 2.75 -7.61
CA THR A 550 -27.27 2.88 -6.77
C THR A 550 -27.40 4.01 -5.74
N GLU A 551 -28.21 5.05 -5.98
CA GLU A 551 -28.44 6.11 -4.99
C GLU A 551 -29.13 5.64 -3.71
N ASP A 552 -29.86 4.54 -3.77
CA ASP A 552 -30.55 3.93 -2.62
C ASP A 552 -29.63 3.02 -1.81
N ILE A 553 -28.37 2.86 -2.23
CA ILE A 553 -27.35 2.03 -1.57
C ILE A 553 -26.32 2.93 -0.88
N GLU A 554 -26.17 2.81 0.43
CA GLU A 554 -25.09 3.40 1.22
C GLU A 554 -23.99 2.36 1.47
N VAL A 555 -22.74 2.72 1.18
CA VAL A 555 -21.57 1.87 1.46
C VAL A 555 -20.85 2.42 2.68
N VAL A 556 -20.60 1.56 3.66
CA VAL A 556 -19.99 1.87 4.95
C VAL A 556 -18.73 1.03 5.11
N GLU A 557 -17.61 1.71 5.27
CA GLU A 557 -16.28 1.16 5.52
C GLU A 557 -15.64 1.99 6.65
N GLY A 558 -14.56 1.48 7.25
CA GLY A 558 -13.70 2.33 8.07
C GLY A 558 -14.14 2.59 9.49
N ASP A 559 -15.29 2.09 9.96
CA ASP A 559 -15.77 2.24 11.35
C ASP A 559 -15.87 0.87 12.04
N THR A 560 -14.95 0.58 12.96
CA THR A 560 -14.90 -0.72 13.67
C THR A 560 -16.01 -0.92 14.71
N ASP A 561 -16.84 0.09 14.97
CA ASP A 561 -18.04 -0.03 15.81
C ASP A 561 -19.27 -0.46 14.99
N THR A 562 -19.22 -0.26 13.66
CA THR A 562 -20.29 -0.64 12.73
C THR A 562 -19.92 -1.90 11.96
N VAL A 563 -18.70 -1.97 11.44
CA VAL A 563 -18.19 -3.09 10.66
C VAL A 563 -17.54 -4.13 11.58
N THR A 564 -18.03 -5.37 11.53
CA THR A 564 -17.66 -6.43 12.48
C THR A 564 -16.20 -6.84 12.41
N GLU A 565 -15.69 -7.21 11.23
CA GLU A 565 -14.33 -7.73 11.04
C GLU A 565 -13.85 -7.45 9.61
N GLY A 566 -12.54 -7.32 9.40
CA GLY A 566 -12.02 -6.94 8.09
C GLY A 566 -10.51 -7.06 7.92
N GLY A 567 -10.09 -7.40 6.69
CA GLY A 567 -8.67 -7.44 6.32
C GLY A 567 -8.11 -6.09 5.84
N GLY A 568 -8.94 -5.05 5.74
CA GLY A 568 -8.57 -3.77 5.13
C GLY A 568 -8.24 -3.89 3.63
N THR A 569 -7.55 -2.88 3.10
CA THR A 569 -7.21 -2.79 1.67
C THR A 569 -5.70 -2.75 1.41
N ALA A 570 -5.17 -3.89 0.95
CA ALA A 570 -3.81 -4.10 0.44
C ALA A 570 -3.78 -5.29 -0.53
N GLY A 571 -2.65 -5.53 -1.21
CA GLY A 571 -2.45 -6.72 -2.06
C GLY A 571 -3.58 -6.92 -3.07
N SER A 572 -4.09 -5.80 -3.60
CA SER A 572 -5.24 -5.69 -4.49
C SER A 572 -6.45 -6.58 -4.14
N ARG A 573 -6.70 -6.84 -2.85
CA ARG A 573 -7.66 -7.85 -2.39
C ARG A 573 -9.13 -7.42 -2.38
N SER A 574 -9.40 -6.11 -2.41
CA SER A 574 -10.71 -5.58 -2.03
C SER A 574 -11.89 -6.03 -2.90
N LEU A 575 -11.74 -6.13 -4.23
CA LEU A 575 -12.83 -6.61 -5.08
C LEU A 575 -12.94 -8.15 -5.09
N PRO A 576 -11.85 -8.93 -5.22
CA PRO A 576 -11.91 -10.38 -5.09
C PRO A 576 -12.51 -10.85 -3.75
N MET A 577 -12.15 -10.19 -2.65
CA MET A 577 -12.61 -10.56 -1.31
C MET A 577 -13.96 -9.95 -0.95
N ALA A 578 -14.00 -8.64 -0.68
CA ALA A 578 -15.22 -7.99 -0.22
C ALA A 578 -16.31 -7.98 -1.30
N GLY A 579 -15.97 -7.82 -2.58
CA GLY A 579 -16.96 -7.94 -3.66
C GLY A 579 -17.69 -9.29 -3.65
N SER A 580 -16.95 -10.39 -3.45
CA SER A 580 -17.53 -11.75 -3.34
C SER A 580 -18.42 -11.90 -2.11
N VAL A 581 -18.03 -11.30 -0.97
CA VAL A 581 -18.85 -11.30 0.24
C VAL A 581 -20.15 -10.52 0.03
N LEU A 582 -20.07 -9.34 -0.58
CA LEU A 582 -21.22 -8.48 -0.82
C LEU A 582 -22.19 -9.11 -1.81
N GLN A 583 -21.70 -9.75 -2.87
CA GLN A 583 -22.54 -10.53 -3.78
C GLN A 583 -23.28 -11.64 -3.03
N ARG A 584 -22.58 -12.47 -2.25
CA ARG A 584 -23.19 -13.56 -1.46
C ARG A 584 -24.23 -13.05 -0.45
N SER A 585 -23.96 -11.91 0.19
CA SER A 585 -24.91 -11.30 1.14
C SER A 585 -26.14 -10.74 0.43
N ALA A 586 -25.96 -10.08 -0.72
CA ALA A 586 -27.07 -9.59 -1.54
C ALA A 586 -27.93 -10.74 -2.11
N GLU A 587 -27.30 -11.85 -2.54
CA GLU A 587 -28.00 -13.07 -2.96
C GLU A 587 -28.90 -13.64 -1.86
N LYS A 588 -28.38 -13.74 -0.63
CA LYS A 588 -29.16 -14.21 0.53
C LYS A 588 -30.33 -13.28 0.84
N VAL A 589 -30.11 -11.96 0.75
CA VAL A 589 -31.18 -10.96 0.90
C VAL A 589 -32.25 -11.16 -0.18
N ARG A 590 -31.86 -11.33 -1.44
CA ARG A 590 -32.79 -11.58 -2.56
C ARG A 590 -33.60 -12.86 -2.36
N GLU A 591 -32.98 -13.95 -1.88
CA GLU A 591 -33.70 -15.21 -1.62
C GLU A 591 -34.67 -15.11 -0.44
N LYS A 592 -34.31 -14.38 0.62
CA LYS A 592 -35.24 -14.07 1.71
C LYS A 592 -36.41 -13.21 1.20
N ALA A 593 -36.11 -12.17 0.43
CA ALA A 593 -37.11 -11.32 -0.21
C ALA A 593 -38.04 -12.11 -1.15
N ARG A 594 -37.51 -13.06 -1.93
CA ARG A 594 -38.32 -13.95 -2.79
C ARG A 594 -39.34 -14.75 -1.98
N THR A 595 -38.96 -15.21 -0.79
CA THR A 595 -39.86 -15.99 0.08
C THR A 595 -40.99 -15.11 0.64
N ILE A 596 -40.68 -13.86 1.00
CA ILE A 596 -41.68 -12.88 1.45
C ILE A 596 -42.61 -12.51 0.29
N ALA A 597 -42.05 -12.18 -0.88
CA ALA A 597 -42.80 -11.88 -2.10
C ALA A 597 -43.73 -13.02 -2.52
N ALA A 598 -43.28 -14.28 -2.37
CA ALA A 598 -44.11 -15.46 -2.66
C ALA A 598 -45.34 -15.53 -1.73
N GLY A 599 -45.19 -15.15 -0.46
CA GLY A 599 -46.27 -15.00 0.50
C GLY A 599 -47.29 -13.96 0.04
N GLU A 600 -46.84 -12.76 -0.32
CA GLU A 600 -47.70 -11.67 -0.79
C GLU A 600 -48.41 -12.00 -2.12
N LEU A 601 -47.70 -12.66 -3.03
CA LEU A 601 -48.23 -13.07 -4.33
C LEU A 601 -49.12 -14.32 -4.25
N GLU A 602 -49.24 -14.96 -3.09
CA GLU A 602 -49.89 -16.27 -2.91
C GLU A 602 -49.37 -17.32 -3.93
N ALA A 603 -48.04 -17.40 -4.07
CA ALA A 603 -47.34 -18.28 -4.99
C ALA A 603 -46.29 -19.14 -4.27
N ALA A 604 -45.78 -20.19 -4.93
CA ALA A 604 -44.63 -20.93 -4.42
C ALA A 604 -43.34 -20.14 -4.70
N PRO A 605 -42.34 -20.10 -3.80
CA PRO A 605 -41.09 -19.37 -4.02
C PRO A 605 -40.40 -19.74 -5.34
N GLU A 606 -40.42 -21.01 -5.75
CA GLU A 606 -39.85 -21.50 -7.02
C GLU A 606 -40.54 -20.96 -8.29
N ASP A 607 -41.78 -20.48 -8.16
CA ASP A 607 -42.58 -19.89 -9.23
C ASP A 607 -42.42 -18.37 -9.29
N VAL A 608 -41.69 -17.76 -8.37
CA VAL A 608 -41.39 -16.32 -8.35
C VAL A 608 -40.06 -16.06 -9.06
N ALA A 609 -40.11 -15.25 -10.10
CA ALA A 609 -38.94 -14.69 -10.76
C ALA A 609 -38.64 -13.29 -10.20
N PHE A 610 -37.39 -12.86 -10.33
CA PHE A 610 -36.93 -11.53 -9.93
C PHE A 610 -36.18 -10.91 -11.11
N ASP A 611 -36.58 -9.71 -11.50
CA ASP A 611 -35.96 -8.94 -12.58
C ASP A 611 -36.20 -7.44 -12.32
N ASP A 612 -35.16 -6.62 -12.47
CA ASP A 612 -35.21 -5.14 -12.37
C ASP A 612 -35.96 -4.61 -11.13
N GLY A 613 -35.70 -5.20 -9.96
CA GLY A 613 -36.29 -4.75 -8.70
C GLY A 613 -37.73 -5.21 -8.47
N GLU A 614 -38.27 -6.07 -9.32
CA GLU A 614 -39.64 -6.61 -9.19
C GLU A 614 -39.66 -8.14 -9.05
N PHE A 615 -40.38 -8.62 -8.04
CA PHE A 615 -40.71 -10.03 -7.90
C PHE A 615 -42.03 -10.31 -8.63
N HIS A 616 -42.08 -11.29 -9.52
CA HIS A 616 -43.27 -11.60 -10.29
C HIS A 616 -43.49 -13.10 -10.51
N VAL A 617 -44.74 -13.52 -10.68
CA VAL A 617 -45.07 -14.92 -10.95
C VAL A 617 -44.67 -15.32 -12.37
N ARG A 618 -43.92 -16.42 -12.52
CA ARG A 618 -43.50 -16.94 -13.84
C ARG A 618 -44.71 -17.20 -14.74
N GLY A 619 -44.71 -16.57 -15.91
CA GLY A 619 -45.80 -16.68 -16.88
C GLY A 619 -47.02 -15.77 -16.61
N ALA A 620 -46.99 -14.97 -15.55
CA ALA A 620 -47.97 -13.94 -15.22
C ALA A 620 -47.27 -12.68 -14.64
N PRO A 621 -46.45 -11.97 -15.44
CA PRO A 621 -45.64 -10.84 -14.97
C PRO A 621 -46.47 -9.68 -14.42
N GLU A 622 -47.75 -9.58 -14.78
CA GLU A 622 -48.68 -8.60 -14.20
C GLU A 622 -49.03 -8.85 -12.73
N ARG A 623 -48.67 -10.02 -12.19
CA ARG A 623 -48.71 -10.33 -10.76
C ARG A 623 -47.31 -10.12 -10.19
N SER A 624 -47.03 -8.89 -9.80
CA SER A 624 -45.75 -8.48 -9.24
C SER A 624 -45.90 -7.71 -7.93
N VAL A 625 -44.83 -7.71 -7.14
CA VAL A 625 -44.59 -6.80 -6.01
C VAL A 625 -43.18 -6.23 -6.17
N THR A 626 -43.00 -4.96 -5.80
CA THR A 626 -41.70 -4.31 -5.91
C THR A 626 -40.77 -4.74 -4.78
N PHE A 627 -39.46 -4.55 -4.95
CA PHE A 627 -38.49 -4.78 -3.88
C PHE A 627 -38.81 -3.92 -2.64
N GLN A 628 -39.32 -2.70 -2.84
CA GLN A 628 -39.74 -1.80 -1.76
C GLN A 628 -40.96 -2.32 -1.01
N ASP A 629 -41.98 -2.85 -1.71
CA ASP A 629 -43.15 -3.46 -1.06
C ASP A 629 -42.70 -4.64 -0.16
N VAL A 630 -41.81 -5.49 -0.69
CA VAL A 630 -41.26 -6.64 0.04
C VAL A 630 -40.40 -6.19 1.22
N ALA A 631 -39.63 -5.11 1.07
CA ALA A 631 -38.85 -4.53 2.16
C ALA A 631 -39.76 -4.00 3.28
N GLU A 632 -40.87 -3.32 2.95
CA GLU A 632 -41.85 -2.87 3.94
C GLU A 632 -42.48 -4.07 4.68
N ALA A 633 -42.95 -5.07 3.93
CA ALA A 633 -43.53 -6.30 4.46
C ALA A 633 -42.57 -7.07 5.37
N ALA A 634 -41.26 -7.04 5.08
CA ALA A 634 -40.26 -7.69 5.91
C ALA A 634 -40.22 -7.18 7.37
N TYR A 635 -40.71 -5.96 7.62
CA TYR A 635 -40.77 -5.36 8.96
C TYR A 635 -42.18 -5.37 9.59
N ASP A 636 -43.18 -5.95 8.93
CA ASP A 636 -44.50 -6.23 9.52
C ASP A 636 -44.65 -7.73 9.82
N PRO A 637 -44.54 -8.16 11.11
CA PRO A 637 -44.71 -9.56 11.48
C PRO A 637 -46.06 -10.18 11.09
N GLY A 638 -47.08 -9.37 10.80
CA GLY A 638 -48.38 -9.84 10.33
C GLY A 638 -48.39 -10.32 8.88
N ASP A 639 -47.46 -9.81 8.06
CA ASP A 639 -47.40 -10.07 6.62
C ASP A 639 -46.32 -11.12 6.24
N LEU A 640 -45.52 -11.54 7.24
CA LEU A 640 -44.48 -12.55 7.06
C LEU A 640 -45.03 -13.99 7.06
N PRO A 641 -44.48 -14.89 6.22
CA PRO A 641 -44.68 -16.33 6.38
C PRO A 641 -44.19 -16.82 7.76
N ASP A 642 -44.87 -17.82 8.34
CA ASP A 642 -44.63 -18.32 9.72
C ASP A 642 -43.16 -18.71 10.02
N GLU A 643 -42.37 -19.03 9.00
CA GLU A 643 -40.99 -19.54 9.10
C GLU A 643 -39.93 -18.46 8.83
N VAL A 644 -40.34 -17.22 8.52
CA VAL A 644 -39.45 -16.10 8.18
C VAL A 644 -39.32 -15.14 9.36
N GLU A 645 -38.09 -14.92 9.83
CA GLU A 645 -37.82 -13.91 10.85
C GLU A 645 -37.97 -12.48 10.26
N PRO A 646 -38.52 -11.51 11.03
CA PRO A 646 -38.59 -10.12 10.60
C PRO A 646 -37.24 -9.47 10.25
N GLY A 647 -37.30 -8.39 9.48
CA GLY A 647 -36.16 -7.67 8.92
C GLY A 647 -35.65 -8.30 7.62
N LEU A 648 -34.85 -7.56 6.88
CA LEU A 648 -34.29 -8.02 5.61
C LEU A 648 -32.80 -7.70 5.55
N GLU A 649 -31.98 -8.64 6.02
CA GLU A 649 -30.54 -8.49 6.08
C GLU A 649 -29.84 -9.85 5.99
N ALA A 650 -28.59 -9.85 5.54
CA ALA A 650 -27.73 -11.03 5.57
C ALA A 650 -26.27 -10.62 5.75
N SER A 651 -25.52 -11.44 6.47
CA SER A 651 -24.07 -11.37 6.56
C SER A 651 -23.42 -12.62 5.94
N SER A 652 -22.22 -12.43 5.43
CA SER A 652 -21.41 -13.49 4.84
C SER A 652 -19.95 -13.29 5.19
N TYR A 653 -19.21 -14.39 5.09
CA TYR A 653 -17.76 -14.41 5.14
C TYR A 653 -17.25 -15.08 3.86
N PHE A 654 -16.07 -14.68 3.42
CA PHE A 654 -15.38 -15.30 2.31
C PHE A 654 -13.91 -15.50 2.67
N GLU A 655 -13.47 -16.71 2.36
CA GLU A 655 -12.09 -17.14 2.32
C GLU A 655 -11.88 -17.62 0.87
N PRO A 656 -10.82 -17.18 0.18
CA PRO A 656 -10.58 -17.55 -1.21
C PRO A 656 -9.98 -18.96 -1.26
N ASP A 657 -10.30 -19.71 -2.32
CA ASP A 657 -9.70 -21.04 -2.56
C ASP A 657 -8.21 -20.93 -2.96
N GLY A 658 -7.73 -19.72 -3.27
CA GLY A 658 -6.35 -19.39 -3.64
C GLY A 658 -6.27 -17.94 -4.12
N SER A 659 -5.05 -17.42 -4.29
CA SER A 659 -4.86 -16.06 -4.81
C SER A 659 -5.23 -15.92 -6.29
N THR A 660 -5.40 -14.70 -6.75
CA THR A 660 -5.65 -14.36 -8.16
C THR A 660 -4.36 -13.88 -8.83
N ALA A 661 -4.14 -14.25 -10.10
CA ALA A 661 -2.96 -13.86 -10.86
C ALA A 661 -3.30 -12.93 -12.06
N PRO A 662 -3.52 -11.61 -11.83
CA PRO A 662 -3.66 -10.67 -12.93
C PRO A 662 -2.33 -10.51 -13.65
N PHE A 663 -2.39 -10.17 -14.94
CA PHE A 663 -1.21 -10.08 -15.79
C PHE A 663 -1.40 -8.98 -16.83
N GLY A 664 -0.32 -8.59 -17.48
CA GLY A 664 -0.40 -7.58 -18.52
C GLY A 664 0.89 -7.41 -19.30
N THR A 665 0.83 -6.60 -20.35
CA THR A 665 2.01 -6.17 -21.10
C THR A 665 2.05 -4.66 -21.24
N HIS A 666 3.08 -4.05 -20.67
CA HIS A 666 3.38 -2.63 -20.83
C HIS A 666 4.48 -2.41 -21.86
N VAL A 667 4.35 -1.33 -22.62
CA VAL A 667 5.30 -0.95 -23.67
C VAL A 667 5.60 0.54 -23.59
N ALA A 668 6.87 0.86 -23.35
CA ALA A 668 7.36 2.23 -23.33
C ALA A 668 8.16 2.53 -24.59
N VAL A 669 8.00 3.73 -25.14
CA VAL A 669 8.85 4.26 -26.22
C VAL A 669 9.57 5.50 -25.71
N VAL A 670 10.89 5.49 -25.81
CA VAL A 670 11.73 6.62 -25.38
C VAL A 670 12.62 7.12 -26.51
N GLU A 671 13.05 8.37 -26.40
CA GLU A 671 14.22 8.91 -27.10
C GLU A 671 15.26 9.30 -26.07
N VAL A 672 16.50 8.84 -26.23
CA VAL A 672 17.62 9.21 -25.37
C VAL A 672 18.47 10.27 -26.08
N ASP A 673 18.69 11.40 -25.42
CA ASP A 673 19.59 12.42 -25.93
C ASP A 673 21.05 11.96 -25.75
N PRO A 674 21.84 11.82 -26.82
CA PRO A 674 23.19 11.25 -26.73
C PRO A 674 24.22 12.17 -26.08
N ASP A 675 23.95 13.47 -26.00
CA ASP A 675 24.87 14.45 -25.43
C ASP A 675 24.66 14.62 -23.92
N THR A 676 23.43 14.41 -23.43
CA THR A 676 23.02 14.66 -22.04
C THR A 676 22.60 13.41 -21.27
N GLY A 677 22.20 12.35 -21.97
CA GLY A 677 21.60 11.16 -21.37
C GLY A 677 20.15 11.35 -20.89
N GLU A 678 19.51 12.48 -21.19
CA GLU A 678 18.10 12.70 -20.86
C GLU A 678 17.21 11.70 -21.60
N VAL A 679 16.30 11.07 -20.86
CA VAL A 679 15.33 10.10 -21.38
C VAL A 679 13.98 10.81 -21.55
N ASP A 680 13.54 10.96 -22.79
CA ASP A 680 12.25 11.56 -23.14
C ASP A 680 11.24 10.46 -23.47
N LEU A 681 10.24 10.28 -22.61
CA LEU A 681 9.20 9.26 -22.76
C LEU A 681 8.14 9.72 -23.77
N LYS A 682 8.16 9.13 -24.97
CA LYS A 682 7.37 9.59 -26.12
C LYS A 682 5.97 9.01 -26.18
N ARG A 683 5.80 7.78 -25.72
CA ARG A 683 4.54 7.02 -25.80
C ARG A 683 4.56 5.91 -24.76
N PHE A 684 3.40 5.62 -24.20
CA PHE A 684 3.21 4.50 -23.29
C PHE A 684 1.93 3.74 -23.69
N VAL A 685 2.04 2.43 -23.87
CA VAL A 685 0.94 1.52 -24.16
C VAL A 685 0.86 0.50 -23.02
N ALA A 686 -0.34 0.25 -22.51
CA ALA A 686 -0.58 -0.75 -21.47
C ALA A 686 -1.76 -1.63 -21.88
N VAL A 687 -1.59 -2.95 -21.71
CA VAL A 687 -2.68 -3.92 -21.81
C VAL A 687 -2.68 -4.75 -20.54
N ASP A 688 -3.76 -4.68 -19.78
CA ASP A 688 -3.90 -5.40 -18.50
C ASP A 688 -5.07 -6.39 -18.57
N ASP A 689 -4.93 -7.53 -17.92
CA ASP A 689 -5.96 -8.53 -17.73
C ASP A 689 -6.22 -8.71 -16.22
N VAL A 690 -7.38 -8.23 -15.81
CA VAL A 690 -7.84 -8.27 -14.41
C VAL A 690 -9.13 -9.05 -14.27
N GLY A 691 -9.38 -9.97 -15.22
CA GLY A 691 -10.66 -10.64 -15.35
C GLY A 691 -11.80 -9.66 -15.71
N PRO A 692 -13.06 -10.04 -15.42
CA PRO A 692 -14.20 -9.14 -15.57
C PRO A 692 -14.02 -7.86 -14.74
N GLN A 693 -14.49 -6.74 -15.27
CA GLN A 693 -14.33 -5.43 -14.64
C GLN A 693 -15.68 -4.95 -14.12
N VAL A 694 -15.77 -4.60 -12.84
CA VAL A 694 -17.01 -4.01 -12.29
C VAL A 694 -17.20 -2.58 -12.80
N ASN A 695 -16.14 -1.79 -12.83
CA ASN A 695 -16.16 -0.45 -13.39
C ASN A 695 -14.88 -0.21 -14.21
N PRO A 696 -14.95 -0.31 -15.56
CA PRO A 696 -13.81 -0.11 -16.43
C PRO A 696 -13.11 1.25 -16.28
N LYS A 697 -13.86 2.30 -15.88
CA LYS A 697 -13.27 3.63 -15.66
C LYS A 697 -12.38 3.69 -14.43
N LEU A 698 -12.79 3.02 -13.35
CA LEU A 698 -11.97 2.91 -12.13
C LEU A 698 -10.70 2.10 -12.40
N VAL A 699 -10.82 1.00 -13.15
CA VAL A 699 -9.69 0.18 -13.61
C VAL A 699 -8.69 1.03 -14.40
N GLU A 700 -9.14 1.74 -15.44
CA GLU A 700 -8.31 2.67 -16.23
C GLU A 700 -7.57 3.68 -15.33
N GLY A 701 -8.28 4.28 -14.36
CA GLY A 701 -7.71 5.25 -13.41
C GLY A 701 -6.63 4.65 -12.51
N GLN A 702 -6.82 3.42 -12.02
CA GLN A 702 -5.82 2.72 -11.20
C GLN A 702 -4.55 2.41 -11.99
N ILE A 703 -4.69 1.91 -13.22
CA ILE A 703 -3.57 1.60 -14.12
C ILE A 703 -2.76 2.87 -14.42
N ILE A 704 -3.43 3.95 -14.84
CA ILE A 704 -2.79 5.24 -15.13
C ILE A 704 -2.00 5.75 -13.92
N GLY A 705 -2.60 5.73 -12.73
CA GLY A 705 -1.94 6.16 -11.50
C GLY A 705 -0.72 5.31 -11.15
N GLY A 706 -0.80 4.00 -11.35
CA GLY A 706 0.31 3.07 -11.09
C GLY A 706 1.45 3.23 -12.10
N ILE A 707 1.14 3.42 -13.37
CA ILE A 707 2.14 3.70 -14.41
C ILE A 707 2.87 5.02 -14.11
N ALA A 708 2.15 6.06 -13.68
CA ALA A 708 2.78 7.31 -13.28
C ALA A 708 3.78 7.12 -12.12
N GLN A 709 3.44 6.31 -11.12
CA GLN A 709 4.34 5.96 -10.01
C GLN A 709 5.56 5.15 -10.49
N GLY A 710 5.37 4.17 -11.37
CA GLY A 710 6.50 3.40 -11.90
C GLY A 710 7.41 4.20 -12.84
N ILE A 711 6.88 5.16 -13.60
CA ILE A 711 7.69 6.18 -14.32
C ILE A 711 8.48 7.02 -13.32
N GLY A 712 7.83 7.46 -12.24
CA GLY A 712 8.43 8.16 -11.11
C GLY A 712 9.66 7.43 -10.57
N GLN A 713 9.46 6.18 -10.17
CA GLN A 713 10.54 5.32 -9.66
C GLN A 713 11.65 5.07 -10.68
N SER A 714 11.32 4.87 -11.95
CA SER A 714 12.32 4.53 -12.98
C SER A 714 13.25 5.68 -13.35
N LEU A 715 12.77 6.93 -13.28
CA LEU A 715 13.48 8.08 -13.84
C LEU A 715 13.84 9.17 -12.82
N TYR A 716 13.11 9.28 -11.70
CA TYR A 716 13.15 10.49 -10.88
C TYR A 716 13.31 10.24 -9.38
N GLU A 717 12.53 9.32 -8.81
CA GLU A 717 12.45 9.10 -7.37
C GLU A 717 13.64 8.30 -6.86
N ASP A 718 14.24 8.72 -5.74
CA ASP A 718 15.30 7.97 -5.05
C ASP A 718 15.41 8.45 -3.59
N GLY A 719 15.15 7.56 -2.64
CA GLY A 719 15.30 7.78 -1.20
C GLY A 719 16.76 7.64 -0.78
N ARG A 720 17.55 8.70 -0.99
CA ARG A 720 19.01 8.63 -0.82
C ARG A 720 19.46 9.01 0.58
N TYR A 721 20.29 8.15 1.17
CA TYR A 721 21.05 8.43 2.38
C TYR A 721 22.50 8.82 2.03
N ASP A 722 23.09 9.73 2.81
CA ASP A 722 24.53 10.02 2.74
C ASP A 722 25.36 9.08 3.63
N GLU A 723 26.68 9.16 3.54
CA GLU A 723 27.63 8.32 4.31
C GLU A 723 27.50 8.47 5.84
N SER A 724 26.81 9.51 6.33
CA SER A 724 26.52 9.69 7.76
C SER A 724 25.13 9.21 8.16
N GLY A 725 24.40 8.60 7.22
CA GLY A 725 23.02 8.14 7.36
C GLY A 725 21.97 9.26 7.41
N ASN A 726 22.27 10.46 6.89
CA ASN A 726 21.25 11.49 6.72
C ASN A 726 20.45 11.25 5.44
N LEU A 727 19.13 11.36 5.51
CA LEU A 727 18.25 11.29 4.35
C LEU A 727 18.38 12.59 3.52
N ALA A 728 19.17 12.53 2.45
CA ALA A 728 19.46 13.67 1.57
C ALA A 728 18.22 14.14 0.78
N THR A 729 17.21 13.27 0.63
CA THR A 729 15.96 13.55 -0.10
C THR A 729 14.75 13.66 0.84
N ALA A 730 14.92 14.20 2.04
CA ALA A 730 13.88 14.34 3.06
C ALA A 730 12.81 15.43 2.77
N SER A 731 12.73 15.94 1.54
CA SER A 731 11.73 16.93 1.14
C SER A 731 11.39 16.84 -0.34
N LEU A 732 10.24 17.38 -0.73
CA LEU A 732 9.82 17.50 -2.14
C LEU A 732 10.66 18.48 -2.97
N GLN A 733 11.65 19.17 -2.36
CA GLN A 733 12.63 19.93 -3.13
C GLN A 733 13.62 19.00 -3.85
N ASP A 734 13.93 17.86 -3.22
CA ASP A 734 14.97 16.93 -3.67
C ASP A 734 14.41 15.56 -4.08
N TYR A 735 13.33 15.11 -3.43
CA TYR A 735 12.58 13.91 -3.84
C TYR A 735 11.66 14.26 -5.01
N ALA A 736 12.06 13.85 -6.21
CA ALA A 736 11.44 14.27 -7.46
C ALA A 736 10.26 13.37 -7.85
N LEU A 737 9.05 13.73 -7.41
CA LEU A 737 7.83 13.13 -7.94
C LEU A 737 7.60 13.52 -9.41
N PRO A 738 7.08 12.60 -10.25
CA PRO A 738 6.74 12.91 -11.63
C PRO A 738 5.62 13.95 -11.70
N LYS A 739 5.73 14.89 -12.65
CA LYS A 739 4.72 15.93 -12.91
C LYS A 739 3.91 15.56 -14.15
N SER A 740 2.83 16.31 -14.38
CA SER A 740 1.92 16.07 -15.50
C SER A 740 2.56 16.15 -16.89
N PHE A 741 3.73 16.78 -17.03
CA PHE A 741 4.47 16.84 -18.29
C PHE A 741 5.61 15.82 -18.38
N ASP A 742 5.89 15.10 -17.30
CA ASP A 742 6.87 14.00 -17.26
C ASP A 742 6.20 12.66 -17.62
N VAL A 743 4.86 12.59 -17.52
CA VAL A 743 4.04 11.42 -17.87
C VAL A 743 3.32 11.69 -19.19
N PRO A 744 3.50 10.85 -20.24
CA PRO A 744 2.77 11.01 -21.50
C PRO A 744 1.31 10.60 -21.36
N ASP A 745 0.52 10.84 -22.41
CA ASP A 745 -0.78 10.17 -22.51
C ASP A 745 -0.56 8.64 -22.53
N ILE A 746 -1.27 7.93 -21.65
CA ILE A 746 -1.20 6.48 -21.55
C ILE A 746 -2.31 5.89 -22.41
N GLU A 747 -1.94 5.08 -23.40
CA GLU A 747 -2.88 4.32 -24.22
C GLU A 747 -3.13 2.97 -23.56
N TRP A 748 -4.36 2.78 -23.07
CA TRP A 748 -4.75 1.59 -22.32
C TRP A 748 -5.79 0.75 -23.06
N ASP A 749 -5.70 -0.57 -22.90
CA ASP A 749 -6.71 -1.54 -23.29
C ASP A 749 -6.66 -2.75 -22.34
N SER A 750 -7.57 -3.71 -22.49
CA SER A 750 -7.60 -4.89 -21.64
C SER A 750 -7.93 -6.17 -22.39
N THR A 751 -7.48 -7.29 -21.84
CA THR A 751 -8.05 -8.61 -22.12
C THR A 751 -8.87 -9.08 -20.92
N VAL A 752 -9.56 -10.21 -21.06
CA VAL A 752 -10.37 -10.78 -19.97
C VAL A 752 -10.12 -12.29 -19.89
N THR A 753 -9.54 -12.71 -18.78
CA THR A 753 -9.36 -14.10 -18.37
C THR A 753 -9.83 -14.25 -16.92
N PRO A 754 -11.05 -14.80 -16.68
CA PRO A 754 -11.62 -14.89 -15.33
C PRO A 754 -10.77 -15.74 -14.37
N SER A 755 -10.79 -15.36 -13.09
CA SER A 755 -10.27 -16.18 -12.01
C SER A 755 -11.24 -17.32 -11.66
N PRO A 756 -10.76 -18.54 -11.44
CA PRO A 756 -11.57 -19.61 -10.83
C PRO A 756 -11.75 -19.46 -9.32
N ASN A 757 -10.94 -18.63 -8.64
CA ASN A 757 -10.81 -18.64 -7.17
C ASN A 757 -11.83 -17.76 -6.44
N ASN A 758 -12.70 -17.06 -7.15
CA ASN A 758 -13.77 -16.26 -6.57
C ASN A 758 -15.04 -16.26 -7.45
N PRO A 759 -16.24 -16.12 -6.87
CA PRO A 759 -17.51 -16.23 -7.59
C PRO A 759 -17.72 -15.13 -8.65
N LEU A 760 -17.07 -13.98 -8.50
CA LEU A 760 -17.15 -12.88 -9.47
C LEU A 760 -16.24 -13.10 -10.69
N GLY A 761 -15.27 -14.03 -10.60
CA GLY A 761 -14.24 -14.24 -11.59
C GLY A 761 -13.25 -13.09 -11.75
N VAL A 762 -13.30 -12.09 -10.88
CA VAL A 762 -12.48 -10.85 -10.96
C VAL A 762 -11.08 -11.10 -10.42
N LYS A 763 -10.12 -10.26 -10.81
CA LYS A 763 -8.78 -10.20 -10.23
C LYS A 763 -8.50 -8.80 -9.67
N GLY A 764 -7.41 -8.65 -8.93
CA GLY A 764 -6.96 -7.34 -8.45
C GLY A 764 -6.39 -6.46 -9.59
N VAL A 765 -6.48 -5.14 -9.42
CA VAL A 765 -5.90 -4.15 -10.37
C VAL A 765 -5.09 -3.03 -9.68
N GLY A 766 -5.15 -2.99 -8.34
CA GLY A 766 -4.64 -1.87 -7.58
C GLY A 766 -3.16 -1.61 -7.82
N GLU A 767 -2.36 -2.61 -8.19
CA GLU A 767 -0.89 -2.53 -8.20
C GLU A 767 -0.25 -2.75 -9.58
N ALA A 768 -0.95 -3.45 -10.48
CA ALA A 768 -0.65 -3.69 -11.90
C ALA A 768 0.18 -2.58 -12.60
N GLY A 769 -0.31 -1.35 -12.55
CA GLY A 769 0.35 -0.20 -13.18
C GLY A 769 1.82 -0.01 -12.79
N THR A 770 2.15 -0.22 -11.50
CA THR A 770 3.52 -0.05 -10.97
C THR A 770 4.41 -1.24 -11.33
N ILE A 771 3.82 -2.45 -11.40
CA ILE A 771 4.54 -3.69 -11.68
C ILE A 771 5.09 -3.68 -13.11
N GLY A 772 4.22 -3.47 -14.10
CA GLY A 772 4.64 -3.54 -15.51
C GLY A 772 5.42 -2.33 -16.01
N SER A 773 5.29 -1.15 -15.39
CA SER A 773 5.82 0.09 -15.99
C SER A 773 7.33 0.26 -15.82
N MET A 774 7.92 -0.20 -14.71
CA MET A 774 9.33 0.04 -14.43
C MET A 774 10.25 -0.65 -15.44
N ALA A 775 10.07 -1.96 -15.63
CA ALA A 775 10.84 -2.70 -16.61
C ALA A 775 10.62 -2.16 -18.03
N ALA A 776 9.40 -1.78 -18.40
CA ALA A 776 9.11 -1.22 -19.71
C ALA A 776 9.93 0.06 -19.97
N VAL A 777 9.95 1.02 -19.04
CA VAL A 777 10.70 2.28 -19.18
C VAL A 777 12.21 2.03 -19.26
N VAL A 778 12.75 1.21 -18.35
CA VAL A 778 14.21 0.96 -18.30
C VAL A 778 14.66 0.12 -19.49
N ASN A 779 13.88 -0.90 -19.92
CA ASN A 779 14.17 -1.66 -21.14
C ASN A 779 14.14 -0.77 -22.39
N ALA A 780 13.25 0.23 -22.45
CA ALA A 780 13.21 1.17 -23.57
C ALA A 780 14.48 2.03 -23.61
N ALA A 781 14.95 2.52 -22.47
CA ALA A 781 16.20 3.28 -22.39
C ALA A 781 17.41 2.44 -22.80
N ILE A 782 17.47 1.17 -22.39
CA ILE A 782 18.53 0.24 -22.80
C ILE A 782 18.45 -0.07 -24.30
N ASP A 783 17.27 -0.40 -24.82
CA ASP A 783 17.07 -0.70 -26.23
C ASP A 783 17.41 0.52 -27.12
N ALA A 784 17.24 1.75 -26.62
CA ALA A 784 17.66 2.96 -27.32
C ALA A 784 19.19 3.04 -27.51
N VAL A 785 19.96 2.72 -26.46
CA VAL A 785 21.42 2.85 -26.46
C VAL A 785 22.15 1.61 -26.96
N ASP A 786 21.56 0.43 -26.77
CA ASP A 786 22.11 -0.89 -27.09
C ASP A 786 21.02 -1.87 -27.59
N PRO A 787 20.48 -1.66 -28.81
CA PRO A 787 19.45 -2.53 -29.38
C PRO A 787 20.01 -3.89 -29.81
N PRO A 788 19.19 -4.97 -29.85
CA PRO A 788 19.61 -6.26 -30.39
C PRO A 788 20.14 -6.14 -31.83
N ASP A 789 21.37 -6.62 -32.10
CA ASP A 789 22.03 -6.47 -33.40
C ASP A 789 21.46 -7.44 -34.47
N ARG A 790 20.42 -7.00 -35.19
CA ARG A 790 19.87 -7.73 -36.35
C ARG A 790 20.82 -7.83 -37.55
N ARG A 791 21.95 -7.11 -37.61
CA ARG A 791 22.92 -7.13 -38.73
C ARG A 791 23.99 -8.22 -38.55
N ARG A 792 24.29 -8.67 -37.33
CA ARG A 792 25.12 -9.86 -37.06
C ARG A 792 24.51 -11.17 -37.59
N LEU A 793 23.18 -11.22 -37.75
CA LEU A 793 22.43 -12.36 -38.30
C LEU A 793 22.79 -12.74 -39.75
N ARG A 794 23.43 -11.86 -40.54
CA ARG A 794 23.90 -12.22 -41.90
C ARG A 794 25.34 -12.72 -41.98
N ARG A 795 26.08 -12.76 -40.87
CA ARG A 795 27.49 -13.22 -40.84
C ARG A 795 27.79 -14.32 -39.84
N ALA A 796 26.85 -14.71 -38.98
CA ALA A 796 27.03 -15.75 -37.98
C ALA A 796 26.88 -17.19 -38.52
N THR A 797 27.53 -17.50 -39.64
CA THR A 797 27.91 -18.89 -39.98
C THR A 797 29.36 -19.22 -39.62
N ASP A 798 30.07 -18.31 -38.95
CA ASP A 798 31.43 -18.59 -38.49
C ASP A 798 31.73 -17.87 -37.16
N ARG A 799 31.72 -18.68 -36.09
CA ARG A 799 32.50 -18.60 -34.83
C ARG A 799 32.37 -17.35 -33.93
N THR A 800 32.20 -17.66 -32.64
CA THR A 800 32.44 -16.88 -31.40
C THR A 800 33.66 -15.95 -31.49
N PRO A 801 33.75 -14.83 -30.72
CA PRO A 801 33.73 -14.86 -29.25
C PRO A 801 33.24 -13.59 -28.49
N ALA A 802 33.13 -13.78 -27.16
CA ALA A 802 33.36 -12.85 -26.05
C ALA A 802 32.51 -11.58 -25.94
N ASP A 803 31.73 -11.55 -24.86
CA ASP A 803 30.97 -10.40 -24.35
C ASP A 803 31.85 -9.58 -23.37
N PRO A 804 31.96 -8.25 -23.48
CA PRO A 804 32.61 -7.43 -22.48
C PRO A 804 31.62 -7.07 -21.37
N GLY A 805 31.84 -7.61 -20.17
CA GLY A 805 31.10 -7.28 -18.95
C GLY A 805 30.93 -5.77 -18.75
N ILE A 806 29.67 -5.35 -18.67
CA ILE A 806 29.29 -3.98 -18.33
C ILE A 806 29.38 -3.85 -16.80
N SER A 807 30.57 -3.49 -16.34
CA SER A 807 30.82 -3.03 -14.96
C SER A 807 29.85 -1.90 -14.56
N ARG A 808 29.42 -1.93 -13.28
CA ARG A 808 28.63 -0.96 -12.46
C ARG A 808 28.93 0.56 -12.64
N SER A 809 29.82 0.96 -13.57
CA SER A 809 30.41 2.31 -13.66
C SER A 809 29.94 3.20 -14.82
N ARG A 810 29.08 2.74 -15.75
CA ARG A 810 28.73 3.56 -16.95
C ARG A 810 27.41 4.33 -16.93
N CYS A 811 26.52 4.11 -15.97
CA CYS A 811 25.37 5.01 -15.74
C CYS A 811 25.58 6.02 -14.60
N ARG A 812 26.68 5.91 -13.82
CA ARG A 812 27.11 6.92 -12.85
C ARG A 812 28.27 7.77 -13.41
N ALA A 813 28.04 8.58 -14.44
CA ALA A 813 29.00 9.61 -14.82
C ALA A 813 28.37 10.76 -15.61
N SER A 814 27.88 11.78 -14.90
CA SER A 814 28.33 13.19 -15.03
C SER A 814 27.29 14.19 -14.49
N ARG A 815 27.34 14.44 -13.18
CA ARG A 815 26.96 15.76 -12.65
C ARG A 815 28.16 16.31 -11.89
N PRO A 816 28.61 17.55 -12.16
CA PRO A 816 29.83 18.07 -11.56
C PRO A 816 29.63 18.30 -10.05
N SER A 817 30.44 17.65 -9.23
CA SER A 817 30.59 17.99 -7.81
C SER A 817 31.10 19.43 -7.66
N PRO A 818 30.64 20.20 -6.65
CA PRO A 818 31.17 21.53 -6.39
C PRO A 818 32.59 21.41 -5.82
N GLY A 819 33.57 21.91 -6.57
CA GLY A 819 34.98 21.90 -6.18
C GLY A 819 35.24 22.65 -4.88
N SER A 820 35.99 21.98 -4.00
CA SER A 820 36.55 22.52 -2.76
C SER A 820 37.61 23.59 -3.04
N GLY A 821 37.24 24.85 -2.86
CA GLY A 821 38.16 25.99 -2.86
C GLY A 821 38.22 26.65 -1.50
N ARG A 822 39.24 26.32 -0.70
CA ARG A 822 39.58 27.05 0.54
C ARG A 822 40.01 28.49 0.20
N GLY A 823 39.34 29.49 0.78
CA GLY A 823 39.77 30.90 0.84
C GLY A 823 38.98 31.64 1.94
N PRO A 824 39.59 32.56 2.72
CA PRO A 824 39.03 33.06 3.97
C PRO A 824 37.94 34.13 3.75
N PRO A 825 37.05 34.41 4.73
CA PRO A 825 35.94 35.33 4.54
C PRO A 825 36.41 36.77 4.64
N ALA A 826 36.02 37.60 3.67
CA ALA A 826 36.08 39.04 3.78
C ALA A 826 34.65 39.60 3.78
N SER A 827 34.38 40.36 4.82
CA SER A 827 33.15 41.07 5.13
C SER A 827 32.86 42.24 4.17
N GLY A 828 31.57 42.47 3.86
CA GLY A 828 31.11 43.74 3.27
C GLY A 828 29.83 43.62 2.43
N PRO A 829 28.77 44.40 2.70
CA PRO A 829 27.48 44.30 2.01
C PRO A 829 27.41 45.24 0.81
N CYS A 830 26.74 44.86 -0.28
CA CYS A 830 26.23 45.83 -1.26
C CYS A 830 25.13 45.27 -2.18
N THR A 831 23.93 45.80 -1.99
CA THR A 831 23.05 46.45 -2.98
C THR A 831 22.82 45.83 -4.37
N ALA A 832 21.52 45.71 -4.66
CA ALA A 832 20.86 45.52 -5.94
C ALA A 832 21.47 46.25 -7.14
N LEU A 833 21.48 45.58 -8.30
CA LEU A 833 21.42 46.20 -9.62
C LEU A 833 20.67 45.30 -10.62
N SER A 834 19.69 45.92 -11.26
CA SER A 834 18.83 45.44 -12.35
C SER A 834 19.57 45.32 -13.69
N GLY A 835 19.15 44.38 -14.55
CA GLY A 835 19.46 44.45 -16.00
C GLY A 835 19.02 43.28 -16.88
N ARG A 836 17.80 43.38 -17.48
CA ARG A 836 17.39 43.09 -18.89
C ARG A 836 18.12 41.95 -19.66
N ARG A 837 17.51 40.98 -20.37
CA ARG A 837 16.30 40.93 -21.25
C ARG A 837 16.11 39.49 -21.80
N PRO A 838 14.90 39.03 -22.16
CA PRO A 838 14.68 37.78 -22.90
C PRO A 838 14.53 37.99 -24.42
N ARG A 839 14.87 36.95 -25.22
CA ARG A 839 14.75 36.91 -26.69
C ARG A 839 13.51 36.12 -27.14
N THR A 840 12.52 36.88 -27.62
CA THR A 840 11.66 36.67 -28.80
C THR A 840 11.13 35.25 -29.16
N ALA A 841 9.84 35.03 -28.92
CA ALA A 841 9.00 34.10 -29.69
C ALA A 841 8.19 34.87 -30.75
N ARG A 842 8.05 34.26 -31.94
CA ARG A 842 7.37 34.79 -33.13
C ARG A 842 5.85 34.73 -32.99
N THR A 843 5.22 35.85 -33.35
CA THR A 843 3.78 36.07 -33.46
C THR A 843 3.13 35.38 -34.67
N ARG A 844 1.93 34.80 -34.50
CA ARG A 844 0.89 34.74 -35.54
C ARG A 844 -0.23 35.74 -35.20
N ARG A 845 -0.58 36.58 -36.17
CA ARG A 845 -1.63 37.61 -36.12
C ARG A 845 -3.01 36.97 -36.33
N CYS A 846 -4.04 37.50 -35.67
CA CYS A 846 -5.29 37.84 -36.36
C CYS A 846 -6.06 38.98 -35.66
N ARG A 847 -6.88 39.68 -36.47
CA ARG A 847 -7.27 41.09 -36.36
C ARG A 847 -8.45 41.38 -35.42
N ARG A 848 -8.41 42.54 -34.75
CA ARG A 848 -9.58 43.23 -34.17
C ARG A 848 -10.50 43.82 -35.25
N ARG A 849 -11.80 43.81 -34.99
CA ARG A 849 -12.76 44.86 -35.40
C ARG A 849 -13.71 45.17 -34.23
N ARG A 850 -13.75 46.45 -33.82
CA ARG A 850 -14.89 47.12 -33.16
C ARG A 850 -15.66 47.90 -34.25
N PRO A 851 -16.94 48.27 -34.05
CA PRO A 851 -17.29 49.60 -33.49
C PRO A 851 -18.45 49.51 -32.46
N GLY A 852 -18.51 50.31 -31.38
CA GLY A 852 -19.05 51.69 -31.30
C GLY A 852 -20.48 51.62 -30.69
N GLY A 853 -21.00 52.48 -29.83
CA GLY A 853 -20.63 53.76 -29.19
C GLY A 853 -21.92 54.41 -28.64
N GLY A 854 -21.84 55.16 -27.53
CA GLY A 854 -22.88 56.09 -27.01
C GLY A 854 -23.95 55.44 -26.10
N GLY A 855 -24.44 56.04 -25.00
CA GLY A 855 -24.30 57.38 -24.44
C GLY A 855 -24.99 57.45 -23.05
N ALA A 856 -24.69 58.50 -22.30
CA ALA A 856 -25.05 58.75 -20.90
C ALA A 856 -26.53 59.07 -20.63
N ARG A 857 -27.01 58.90 -19.37
CA ARG A 857 -27.54 59.98 -18.48
C ARG A 857 -28.28 59.49 -17.20
N THR A 858 -27.85 60.05 -16.07
CA THR A 858 -28.59 60.66 -14.92
C THR A 858 -29.72 59.92 -14.17
N GLY A 859 -29.64 59.93 -12.83
CA GLY A 859 -30.81 60.03 -11.94
C GLY A 859 -30.65 59.45 -10.53
N THR A 860 -30.26 60.27 -9.55
CA THR A 860 -30.67 60.17 -8.13
C THR A 860 -32.00 60.96 -7.95
N PRO A 861 -32.86 60.83 -6.89
CA PRO A 861 -32.45 61.03 -5.48
C PRO A 861 -33.30 60.38 -4.32
N THR A 862 -32.78 60.53 -3.08
CA THR A 862 -33.45 60.79 -1.76
C THR A 862 -34.33 59.71 -1.06
N ALA A 863 -34.02 59.23 0.17
CA ALA A 863 -34.15 59.80 1.55
C ALA A 863 -35.48 59.36 2.24
N ALA A 864 -35.70 59.15 3.55
CA ALA A 864 -35.03 59.54 4.81
C ALA A 864 -35.61 58.78 6.06
N THR A 865 -34.81 58.70 7.16
CA THR A 865 -35.10 58.91 8.63
C THR A 865 -36.32 58.29 9.34
N THR A 866 -36.25 57.75 10.57
CA THR A 866 -36.01 58.39 11.91
C THR A 866 -35.70 57.31 12.98
N ALA A 867 -34.66 57.35 13.83
CA ALA A 867 -34.39 58.16 15.05
C ALA A 867 -35.18 57.78 16.33
N GLY A 868 -34.45 57.38 17.39
CA GLY A 868 -34.91 57.32 18.79
C GLY A 868 -33.75 57.04 19.76
N ARG A 869 -33.48 57.99 20.68
CA ARG A 869 -32.30 58.10 21.57
C ARG A 869 -32.61 57.68 23.02
N GLY A 870 -31.53 57.36 23.76
CA GLY A 870 -31.34 57.67 25.19
C GLY A 870 -31.28 56.42 26.09
N GLY A 871 -30.37 56.23 27.04
CA GLY A 871 -29.31 57.04 27.62
C GLY A 871 -29.10 56.58 29.07
N GLY A 872 -27.85 56.58 29.58
CA GLY A 872 -27.57 56.72 31.01
C GLY A 872 -26.98 55.53 31.78
N ARG A 873 -25.66 55.62 32.05
CA ARG A 873 -24.97 55.49 33.35
C ARG A 873 -25.38 54.35 34.31
N SER A 874 -24.41 53.51 34.70
CA SER A 874 -23.69 53.57 36.00
C SER A 874 -23.03 52.23 36.39
N ALA A 875 -21.73 52.23 36.67
CA ALA A 875 -21.07 51.26 37.56
C ALA A 875 -21.44 51.58 39.03
N PRO A 876 -21.34 50.63 39.99
CA PRO A 876 -20.09 50.45 40.77
C PRO A 876 -19.92 48.99 41.32
N PRO A 877 -19.14 48.69 42.39
CA PRO A 877 -17.71 48.36 42.33
C PRO A 877 -17.30 47.02 43.01
N ARG A 878 -16.02 46.69 42.88
CA ARG A 878 -15.26 45.61 43.56
C ARG A 878 -15.40 45.59 45.10
N ARG A 879 -15.28 44.39 45.70
CA ARG A 879 -14.58 44.07 46.98
C ARG A 879 -14.52 42.53 47.16
N THR A 880 -13.34 41.90 47.06
CA THR A 880 -12.31 41.57 48.07
C THR A 880 -12.42 40.16 48.65
N SER A 881 -11.32 39.41 48.43
CA SER A 881 -10.67 38.42 49.31
C SER A 881 -11.45 37.22 49.82
N CYS A 882 -11.01 36.02 49.42
CA CYS A 882 -10.56 35.03 50.40
C CYS A 882 -9.56 34.05 49.77
N SER A 883 -8.38 34.03 50.37
CA SER A 883 -7.33 33.03 50.27
C SER A 883 -7.76 31.68 50.86
N THR A 884 -7.38 30.56 50.23
CA THR A 884 -6.94 29.24 50.78
C THR A 884 -7.26 28.09 49.77
N PRO A 885 -6.67 26.88 49.89
CA PRO A 885 -5.43 26.49 49.23
C PRO A 885 -5.65 25.42 48.14
N ARG A 886 -4.62 25.22 47.29
CA ARG A 886 -4.52 24.07 46.36
C ARG A 886 -4.85 22.73 47.05
N PRO A 887 -5.75 21.90 46.51
CA PRO A 887 -5.78 20.49 46.87
C PRO A 887 -4.72 19.74 46.06
N ARG A 888 -3.94 18.94 46.80
CA ARG A 888 -2.97 17.98 46.28
C ARG A 888 -3.67 16.99 45.34
N ARG A 889 -2.99 16.66 44.24
CA ARG A 889 -3.33 15.58 43.30
C ARG A 889 -3.61 14.29 44.08
N GLY A 890 -4.83 13.78 43.97
CA GLY A 890 -5.23 12.48 44.49
C GLY A 890 -5.05 11.44 43.39
N ARG A 891 -4.02 10.61 43.52
CA ARG A 891 -3.85 9.36 42.79
C ARG A 891 -5.06 8.45 43.07
N TRP A 892 -5.75 8.02 42.02
CA TRP A 892 -6.67 6.89 42.05
C TRP A 892 -6.19 5.85 41.05
N TYR A 893 -5.38 4.90 41.51
CA TYR A 893 -5.32 3.57 40.90
C TYR A 893 -5.50 2.57 42.05
N ARG A 894 -6.56 1.76 41.95
CA ARG A 894 -6.86 0.73 42.94
C ARG A 894 -5.94 -0.46 42.73
N SER A 895 -5.31 -0.82 43.84
CA SER A 895 -4.66 -2.09 44.15
C SER A 895 -5.34 -3.34 43.57
N ARG A 896 -4.58 -4.15 42.82
CA ARG A 896 -4.72 -5.61 42.88
C ARG A 896 -3.48 -6.21 43.55
N SER A 897 -3.77 -7.13 44.46
CA SER A 897 -2.88 -7.75 45.43
C SER A 897 -1.88 -8.73 44.79
N ARG A 898 -0.57 -8.45 44.91
CA ARG A 898 0.49 -9.48 44.81
C ARG A 898 0.62 -10.21 46.16
N ALA A 899 0.34 -11.50 46.17
CA ALA A 899 0.87 -12.41 47.18
C ALA A 899 2.14 -13.07 46.61
N GLY A 900 3.29 -12.78 47.20
CA GLY A 900 4.58 -13.26 46.74
C GLY A 900 4.87 -14.73 47.08
N ARG A 901 5.79 -15.33 46.31
CA ARG A 901 6.67 -16.47 46.67
C ARG A 901 7.77 -16.56 45.60
N GLN A 902 8.95 -15.98 45.85
CA GLN A 902 10.18 -16.69 46.24
C GLN A 902 10.55 -17.91 45.39
N ARG A 903 11.63 -17.74 44.60
CA ARG A 903 12.45 -18.77 43.95
C ARG A 903 12.87 -19.88 44.93
N ARG A 904 12.76 -21.15 44.52
CA ARG A 904 13.70 -22.28 44.81
C ARG A 904 13.25 -23.61 44.18
N GLY A 905 13.99 -24.08 43.18
CA GLY A 905 14.62 -25.41 43.09
C GLY A 905 13.79 -26.71 43.00
N GLY A 906 13.95 -27.42 41.88
CA GLY A 906 14.12 -28.88 41.81
C GLY A 906 12.86 -29.74 41.58
N PRO A 907 12.90 -30.76 40.69
CA PRO A 907 11.71 -31.52 40.28
C PRO A 907 11.48 -32.74 41.19
N PRO A 908 10.22 -33.21 41.38
CA PRO A 908 9.98 -34.50 41.99
C PRO A 908 9.57 -35.57 40.98
N ARG A 909 10.18 -36.75 41.19
CA ARG A 909 9.97 -38.02 40.51
C ARG A 909 8.60 -38.65 40.80
N ARG A 910 8.16 -39.43 39.80
CA ARG A 910 7.20 -40.54 39.84
C ARG A 910 7.10 -41.29 41.19
N ARG A 911 5.86 -41.65 41.60
CA ARG A 911 5.39 -43.06 41.68
C ARG A 911 3.95 -43.22 42.21
N THR A 912 3.27 -44.16 41.55
CA THR A 912 2.29 -45.16 42.04
C THR A 912 0.89 -44.73 42.49
N GLY A 913 -0.13 -45.15 41.72
CA GLY A 913 -0.83 -46.41 42.05
C GLY A 913 -2.37 -46.39 42.10
N GLY A 914 -3.00 -46.95 41.05
CA GLY A 914 -4.24 -47.76 41.09
C GLY A 914 -5.58 -47.01 41.23
N ALA A 915 -6.72 -47.47 40.71
CA ALA A 915 -7.06 -48.61 39.85
C ALA A 915 -8.54 -48.46 39.41
N ARG A 916 -8.83 -48.85 38.15
CA ARG A 916 -10.06 -49.49 37.60
C ARG A 916 -11.42 -48.78 37.83
N THR A 917 -12.28 -48.60 36.82
CA THR A 917 -12.95 -49.67 36.04
C THR A 917 -13.51 -49.18 34.70
N ALA A 918 -13.44 -50.10 33.73
CA ALA A 918 -13.93 -50.03 32.36
C ALA A 918 -15.46 -50.02 32.19
N ALA A 919 -15.95 -49.46 31.08
CA ALA A 919 -16.93 -50.09 30.19
C ALA A 919 -17.09 -49.31 28.86
N SER A 920 -16.58 -49.91 27.79
CA SER A 920 -16.96 -49.79 26.36
C SER A 920 -17.31 -51.24 25.94
N PRO A 921 -18.08 -51.58 24.87
CA PRO A 921 -18.12 -50.89 23.58
C PRO A 921 -19.43 -50.94 22.76
N ARG A 922 -19.44 -50.23 21.63
CA ARG A 922 -19.89 -50.79 20.35
C ARG A 922 -19.48 -49.93 19.15
N SER A 923 -18.84 -50.60 18.21
CA SER A 923 -18.48 -50.21 16.86
C SER A 923 -19.67 -50.16 15.90
N ARG A 924 -19.58 -49.35 14.84
CA ARG A 924 -19.73 -49.78 13.44
C ARG A 924 -19.38 -48.66 12.45
N ALA A 925 -18.66 -49.06 11.41
CA ALA A 925 -18.21 -48.31 10.26
C ALA A 925 -19.33 -47.64 9.45
N ARG A 926 -19.07 -46.42 8.98
CA ARG A 926 -18.80 -46.11 7.58
C ARG A 926 -17.98 -44.83 7.50
#